data_AF-A0A0C2H313-F1
#
_entry.id   AF-A0A0C2H313-F1
#
_cell.length_a   1.000
_cell.length_b   1.000
_cell.length_c   1.000
_cell.angle_alpha   90.00
_cell.angle_beta   90.00
_cell.angle_gamma   90.00
#
_symmetry.space_group_name_H-M   'P 1'
#
loop_
_entity.id
_entity.type
_entity.pdbx_description
1 polymer ?
#
loop_
_entity_poly.entity_id
_entity_poly.type
_entity_poly.pdbx_seq_one_letter_code
_entity_poly.pdbx_strand_id
1 'polypeptide(L)'
;MTVKAIELYISGGRTSVYDLMSFTTGRQPTVTMSSIRAADQRKRSICSPYRPFCGQCPNVQTVNGEVWTFKQRFPDLVLLKNLDFGALLVDSCSSGKQAIETVVRAETQCFRFNQAGRNITIVPGSVFGYVSALHGDSQEALKGYFSSGDAAAALVAADADSTPRHAFTAHPGARSQALALLRFLNRMHWQFVTVALSEQDPESLAAFRNFERLALDRGVCLAEVVNIGGVRVDNLPIGTTTNVTIVFATARDAAAYLALTLRSPRRVVHVMMGDAHDWYLHDPENRKHFQGIVSVQPKDILHPDFREWMETTTPLTLPENWFWSFIEDRWQCALTQKSKLTYGKMCTGDETLDLNSLGRMTKAGYLSRGMERFLFAMDSVYRKLCPTQSGLCLEFYENGRQMILAQLKKTNVEDDVDIYEFLHVGNDDYAYRIIGNWSVSGGLRLHSLYRSFFDGPVESKCQPPMCKCFLDGDFFQVFEHLSMGRWRQYTHNFVLLALITLLTTVAIAVLVLGEILRFSLHPETALKRPYVPVLVKLYLRVVKGNQSLGISLLVGIITLYITAYFFVFDATDAVCRLRVVLHGFGYSLCFGVMIAKATQLRNAETLGFGTAVHISFWNYWLLLFFIIGVQIALNTSRNRNIKRNYKEGALQNNNMTLFERDDDLPSVRAVSPASSSGSTRTAASSTRGAPRTQSGNAFYHDEQVFFHPKDFLSH
;
A
#
# COMPACT_ATOMS: atom_id res chain seq x y z
N MET A 1 35.74 -25.70 0.88
CA MET A 1 34.89 -25.25 -0.25
C MET A 1 35.36 -23.88 -0.72
N THR A 2 35.67 -23.73 -2.00
CA THR A 2 36.25 -22.50 -2.56
C THR A 2 35.24 -21.86 -3.50
N VAL A 3 34.81 -20.64 -3.20
CA VAL A 3 33.84 -19.89 -3.99
C VAL A 3 34.57 -18.72 -4.64
N LYS A 4 34.49 -18.63 -5.97
CA LYS A 4 35.07 -17.53 -6.76
C LYS A 4 33.96 -16.68 -7.35
N ALA A 5 34.07 -15.36 -7.23
CA ALA A 5 33.25 -14.43 -7.99
C ALA A 5 34.11 -13.82 -9.10
N ILE A 6 33.58 -13.83 -10.32
CA ILE A 6 34.26 -13.38 -11.53
C ILE A 6 33.43 -12.28 -12.20
N GLU A 7 34.10 -11.26 -12.73
CA GLU A 7 33.52 -10.26 -13.61
C GLU A 7 33.80 -10.63 -15.06
N LEU A 8 32.77 -10.56 -15.90
CA LEU A 8 32.91 -10.75 -17.34
C LEU A 8 32.78 -9.39 -18.00
N TYR A 9 33.87 -8.92 -18.61
CA TYR A 9 33.88 -7.67 -19.34
C TYR A 9 33.89 -7.97 -20.84
N ILE A 10 32.93 -7.41 -21.56
CA ILE A 10 32.82 -7.57 -23.01
C ILE A 10 33.08 -6.21 -23.64
N SER A 11 34.20 -6.10 -24.36
CA SER A 11 34.54 -4.91 -25.12
C SER A 11 34.95 -5.32 -26.54
N GLY A 12 34.32 -4.70 -27.53
CA GLY A 12 34.61 -4.99 -28.95
C GLY A 12 34.36 -6.44 -29.37
N GLY A 13 33.41 -7.14 -28.74
CA GLY A 13 33.04 -8.51 -29.12
C GLY A 13 33.94 -9.64 -28.56
N ARG A 14 34.90 -9.32 -27.69
CA ARG A 14 35.66 -10.32 -26.90
C ARG A 14 35.32 -10.21 -25.42
N THR A 15 35.08 -11.38 -24.79
CA THR A 15 34.81 -11.51 -23.36
C THR A 15 36.10 -11.82 -22.62
N SER A 16 36.50 -10.95 -21.69
CA SER A 16 37.60 -11.19 -20.75
C SER A 16 37.05 -11.43 -19.34
N VAL A 17 37.61 -12.43 -18.65
CA VAL A 17 37.18 -12.89 -17.32
C VAL A 17 38.17 -12.42 -16.27
N TYR A 18 37.68 -11.76 -15.22
CA TYR A 18 38.52 -11.23 -14.14
C TYR A 18 38.04 -11.75 -12.77
N ASP A 19 38.95 -12.35 -11.98
CA ASP A 19 38.65 -12.87 -10.64
C ASP A 19 38.50 -11.70 -9.64
N LEU A 20 37.27 -11.36 -9.26
CA LEU A 20 36.96 -10.26 -8.31
C LEU A 20 37.26 -10.65 -6.86
N MET A 21 36.93 -11.88 -6.49
CA MET A 21 37.25 -12.43 -5.18
C MET A 21 37.33 -13.94 -5.24
N SER A 22 38.24 -14.51 -4.45
CA SER A 22 38.24 -15.93 -4.16
C SER A 22 38.20 -16.15 -2.66
N PHE A 23 37.26 -16.98 -2.21
CA PHE A 23 37.09 -17.30 -0.81
C PHE A 23 37.22 -18.81 -0.62
N THR A 24 38.22 -19.23 0.16
CA THR A 24 38.36 -20.62 0.61
C THR A 24 38.01 -20.66 2.09
N THR A 25 37.09 -21.55 2.46
CA THR A 25 36.67 -21.74 3.86
C THR A 25 37.89 -21.96 4.77
N GLY A 26 38.03 -21.14 5.82
CA GLY A 26 39.13 -21.22 6.80
C GLY A 26 40.35 -20.34 6.54
N ARG A 27 40.39 -19.54 5.47
CA ARG A 27 41.44 -18.52 5.22
C ARG A 27 40.85 -17.11 5.02
N GLN A 28 41.64 -16.08 5.27
CA GLN A 28 41.24 -14.69 5.00
C GLN A 28 40.91 -14.51 3.52
N PRO A 29 39.78 -13.85 3.17
CA PRO A 29 39.42 -13.58 1.79
C PRO A 29 40.43 -12.60 1.17
N THR A 30 41.04 -13.01 0.07
CA THR A 30 41.88 -12.13 -0.76
C THR A 30 41.04 -11.56 -1.90
N VAL A 31 40.82 -10.25 -1.87
CA VAL A 31 40.19 -9.50 -2.98
C VAL A 31 41.30 -9.18 -3.98
N THR A 32 41.23 -9.75 -5.18
CA THR A 32 42.11 -9.34 -6.29
C THR A 32 41.57 -8.04 -6.87
N MET A 33 42.35 -6.97 -6.78
CA MET A 33 41.94 -5.65 -7.27
C MET A 33 41.68 -5.69 -8.78
N SER A 34 40.46 -5.32 -9.20
CA SER A 34 40.16 -5.05 -10.62
C SER A 34 40.79 -3.72 -11.02
N SER A 35 41.63 -3.74 -12.06
CA SER A 35 42.38 -2.58 -12.55
C SER A 35 41.53 -1.53 -13.28
N ILE A 36 40.22 -1.75 -13.43
CA ILE A 36 39.37 -0.97 -14.34
C ILE A 36 38.57 0.15 -13.64
N ARG A 37 38.36 0.08 -12.32
CA ARG A 37 37.58 1.10 -11.57
C ARG A 37 38.29 1.54 -10.29
N ALA A 38 39.37 2.29 -10.44
CA ALA A 38 40.10 2.88 -9.31
C ALA A 38 39.33 4.00 -8.57
N ALA A 39 38.33 4.62 -9.21
CA ALA A 39 37.65 5.81 -8.69
C ALA A 39 36.47 5.53 -7.72
N ASP A 40 35.95 4.29 -7.67
CA ASP A 40 34.82 3.91 -6.78
C ASP A 40 35.27 3.48 -5.36
N GLN A 41 36.53 3.76 -5.01
CA GLN A 41 37.21 3.23 -3.83
C GLN A 41 37.02 4.06 -2.54
N ARG A 42 35.80 4.46 -2.19
CA ARG A 42 35.54 5.04 -0.85
C ARG A 42 34.63 4.16 0.01
N LYS A 43 35.32 3.35 0.84
CA LYS A 43 34.92 2.72 2.10
C LYS A 43 33.68 1.81 2.05
N ARG A 44 33.93 0.51 1.91
CA ARG A 44 33.01 -0.56 2.36
C ARG A 44 33.63 -1.28 3.55
N SER A 45 32.87 -1.40 4.64
CA SER A 45 33.32 -2.04 5.86
C SER A 45 33.51 -3.54 5.65
N ILE A 46 34.76 -3.98 5.82
CA ILE A 46 35.11 -5.36 6.13
C ILE A 46 34.64 -5.64 7.56
N CYS A 47 33.67 -6.53 7.75
CA CYS A 47 33.45 -7.19 9.03
C CYS A 47 33.22 -8.69 8.78
N SER A 48 34.16 -9.47 9.31
CA SER A 48 34.24 -10.92 9.36
C SER A 48 33.10 -11.53 10.21
N PRO A 49 32.76 -12.81 10.04
CA PRO A 49 32.09 -13.58 11.09
C PRO A 49 32.98 -13.61 12.33
N TYR A 50 32.36 -13.56 13.50
CA TYR A 50 32.95 -13.44 14.85
C TYR A 50 33.32 -12.01 15.30
N ARG A 51 32.33 -11.44 16.01
CA ARG A 51 32.24 -10.14 16.72
C ARG A 51 31.83 -8.92 15.87
N PRO A 52 30.70 -8.28 16.19
CA PRO A 52 30.28 -7.05 15.53
C PRO A 52 31.05 -5.84 16.05
N PHE A 53 31.70 -5.12 15.13
CA PHE A 53 32.25 -3.79 15.38
C PHE A 53 31.10 -2.77 15.38
N CYS A 54 31.11 -1.84 16.33
CA CYS A 54 30.00 -0.91 16.56
C CYS A 54 30.40 0.53 16.18
N GLY A 55 29.57 1.22 15.39
CA GLY A 55 29.74 2.63 15.00
C GLY A 55 28.83 3.61 15.77
N GLN A 56 29.06 4.92 15.64
CA GLN A 56 28.30 5.99 16.31
C GLN A 56 27.04 6.41 15.53
N CYS A 57 25.89 6.56 16.21
CA CYS A 57 24.64 7.10 15.65
C CYS A 57 24.39 8.55 16.11
N PRO A 58 24.06 9.50 15.20
CA PRO A 58 23.96 10.93 15.54
C PRO A 58 22.61 11.39 16.12
N ASN A 59 21.48 10.70 15.89
CA ASN A 59 20.13 11.22 16.19
C ASN A 59 19.28 10.28 17.07
N VAL A 60 19.83 9.82 18.18
CA VAL A 60 19.21 8.80 19.03
C VAL A 60 19.17 9.26 20.47
N GLN A 61 18.01 9.11 21.13
CA GLN A 61 17.86 9.41 22.55
C GLN A 61 17.18 8.26 23.30
N THR A 62 17.76 7.87 24.44
CA THR A 62 17.15 6.97 25.41
C THR A 62 16.26 7.74 26.37
N VAL A 63 15.10 7.18 26.63
CA VAL A 63 14.21 7.65 27.69
C VAL A 63 14.19 6.59 28.78
N ASN A 64 14.78 6.92 29.93
CA ASN A 64 14.72 6.05 31.12
C ASN A 64 13.39 6.21 31.89
N GLY A 65 12.61 7.26 31.58
CA GLY A 65 11.40 7.63 32.30
C GLY A 65 10.27 6.61 32.18
N GLU A 66 9.89 6.22 30.96
CA GLU A 66 8.65 5.46 30.69
C GLU A 66 8.51 4.16 31.49
N VAL A 67 9.62 3.48 31.75
CA VAL A 67 9.65 2.20 32.49
C VAL A 67 9.49 2.38 33.99
N TRP A 68 10.15 3.41 34.52
CA TRP A 68 10.00 3.82 35.89
C TRP A 68 8.55 4.23 36.15
N THR A 69 7.95 5.00 35.23
CA THR A 69 6.53 5.38 35.32
C THR A 69 5.58 4.18 35.25
N PHE A 70 5.86 3.17 34.41
CA PHE A 70 5.03 1.97 34.33
C PHE A 70 5.06 1.13 35.62
N LYS A 71 6.25 0.89 36.19
CA LYS A 71 6.40 0.20 37.48
C LYS A 71 5.78 1.01 38.63
N GLN A 72 5.87 2.34 38.58
CA GLN A 72 5.25 3.24 39.55
C GLN A 72 3.71 3.27 39.46
N ARG A 73 3.15 3.14 38.26
CA ARG A 73 1.70 3.13 38.03
C ARG A 73 1.04 1.85 38.56
N PHE A 74 1.76 0.72 38.50
CA PHE A 74 1.28 -0.59 38.93
C PHE A 74 2.19 -1.23 40.00
N PRO A 75 2.38 -0.57 41.16
CA PRO A 75 3.35 -1.02 42.16
C PRO A 75 2.95 -2.37 42.77
N ASP A 76 1.65 -2.63 42.91
CA ASP A 76 1.10 -3.85 43.51
C ASP A 76 1.33 -5.11 42.65
N LEU A 77 1.56 -4.95 41.34
CA LEU A 77 1.70 -6.08 40.41
C LEU A 77 3.14 -6.63 40.31
N VAL A 78 4.12 -5.98 40.93
CA VAL A 78 5.54 -6.37 40.95
C VAL A 78 6.02 -6.82 39.56
N LEU A 79 5.83 -5.94 38.57
CA LEU A 79 6.06 -6.25 37.15
C LEU A 79 7.56 -6.23 36.81
N LEU A 80 7.99 -7.16 35.94
CA LEU A 80 9.34 -7.25 35.37
C LEU A 80 10.44 -7.22 36.46
N LYS A 81 10.29 -8.10 37.47
CA LYS A 81 11.19 -8.20 38.62
C LYS A 81 12.64 -8.44 38.17
N ASN A 82 13.56 -7.62 38.68
CA ASN A 82 15.00 -7.65 38.36
C ASN A 82 15.32 -7.55 36.85
N LEU A 83 14.38 -7.06 36.04
CA LEU A 83 14.58 -6.79 34.63
C LEU A 83 14.41 -5.29 34.38
N ASP A 84 15.49 -4.66 33.95
CA ASP A 84 15.50 -3.29 33.48
C ASP A 84 15.49 -3.28 31.96
N PHE A 85 14.61 -2.48 31.39
CA PHE A 85 14.52 -2.21 29.96
C PHE A 85 14.44 -0.69 29.78
N GLY A 86 14.84 -0.21 28.62
CA GLY A 86 14.79 1.21 28.27
C GLY A 86 14.14 1.38 26.91
N ALA A 87 13.68 2.60 26.63
CA ALA A 87 13.14 2.97 25.33
C ALA A 87 14.17 3.78 24.54
N LEU A 88 14.14 3.62 23.22
CA LEU A 88 14.93 4.40 22.28
C LEU A 88 13.99 5.20 21.38
N LEU A 89 14.04 6.52 21.48
CA LEU A 89 13.32 7.42 20.59
C LEU A 89 14.21 7.78 19.42
N VAL A 90 13.65 7.62 18.21
CA VAL A 90 14.31 7.94 16.95
C VAL A 90 13.34 8.73 16.09
N ASP A 91 13.79 9.88 15.61
CA ASP A 91 13.01 10.70 14.69
C ASP A 91 13.03 10.07 13.29
N SER A 92 11.86 10.01 12.65
CA SER A 92 11.73 9.57 11.26
C SER A 92 11.85 10.72 10.25
N CYS A 93 11.84 11.97 10.72
CA CYS A 93 11.80 13.19 9.91
C CYS A 93 10.67 13.15 8.87
N SER A 94 9.51 12.59 9.25
CA SER A 94 8.35 12.35 8.37
C SER A 94 8.68 11.55 7.10
N SER A 95 9.70 10.68 7.16
CA SER A 95 10.14 9.84 6.05
C SER A 95 9.99 8.36 6.37
N GLY A 96 9.09 7.69 5.64
CA GLY A 96 8.94 6.23 5.73
C GLY A 96 10.23 5.46 5.45
N LYS A 97 11.11 6.00 4.58
CA LYS A 97 12.43 5.43 4.32
C LYS A 97 13.31 5.43 5.58
N GLN A 98 13.37 6.56 6.29
CA GLN A 98 14.18 6.67 7.51
C GLN A 98 13.61 5.80 8.63
N ALA A 99 12.28 5.73 8.76
CA ALA A 99 11.63 4.85 9.72
C ALA A 99 12.01 3.38 9.50
N ILE A 100 11.92 2.89 8.26
CA ILE A 100 12.30 1.51 7.91
C ILE A 100 13.82 1.31 8.11
N GLU A 101 14.64 2.27 7.69
CA GLU A 101 16.10 2.18 7.84
C GLU A 101 16.50 2.05 9.32
N THR A 102 15.85 2.76 10.23
CA THR A 102 16.07 2.64 11.66
C THR A 102 15.75 1.23 12.18
N VAL A 103 14.59 0.67 11.78
CA VAL A 103 14.21 -0.70 12.18
C VAL A 103 15.19 -1.73 11.63
N VAL A 104 15.52 -1.64 10.34
CA VAL A 104 16.46 -2.55 9.68
C VAL A 104 17.85 -2.47 10.31
N ARG A 105 18.33 -1.26 10.63
CA ARG A 105 19.61 -1.07 11.34
C ARG A 105 19.57 -1.73 12.72
N ALA A 106 18.47 -1.58 13.47
CA ALA A 106 18.33 -2.21 14.78
C ALA A 106 18.28 -3.76 14.73
N GLU A 107 17.72 -4.35 13.67
CA GLU A 107 17.69 -5.81 13.51
C GLU A 107 18.97 -6.40 12.91
N THR A 108 19.76 -5.62 12.14
CA THR A 108 20.90 -6.16 11.37
C THR A 108 22.27 -5.64 11.79
N GLN A 109 22.34 -4.49 12.46
CA GLN A 109 23.59 -3.81 12.80
C GLN A 109 23.66 -3.47 14.29
N CYS A 110 24.86 -3.56 14.86
CA CYS A 110 25.10 -2.94 16.17
C CYS A 110 25.31 -1.44 15.96
N PHE A 111 24.68 -0.61 16.80
CA PHE A 111 25.02 0.80 16.85
C PHE A 111 25.25 1.27 18.28
N ARG A 112 26.20 2.19 18.42
CA ARG A 112 26.63 2.83 19.67
C ARG A 112 26.24 4.28 19.65
N PHE A 113 25.89 4.80 20.81
CA PHE A 113 25.67 6.23 20.99
C PHE A 113 26.06 6.61 22.41
N ASN A 114 26.43 7.87 22.59
CA ASN A 114 26.80 8.41 23.89
C ASN A 114 25.66 9.30 24.39
N GLN A 115 25.16 9.01 25.58
CA GLN A 115 24.13 9.84 26.22
C GLN A 115 24.38 9.89 27.72
N ALA A 116 24.28 11.10 28.30
CA ALA A 116 24.56 11.35 29.73
C ALA A 116 25.94 10.78 30.19
N GLY A 117 26.96 10.84 29.32
CA GLY A 117 28.29 10.32 29.61
C GLY A 117 28.43 8.79 29.57
N ARG A 118 27.38 8.06 29.16
CA ARG A 118 27.38 6.60 29.01
C ARG A 118 27.39 6.20 27.54
N ASN A 119 28.29 5.28 27.18
CA ASN A 119 28.33 4.67 25.85
C ASN A 119 27.39 3.45 25.81
N ILE A 120 26.20 3.64 25.24
CA ILE A 120 25.19 2.59 25.09
C ILE A 120 25.43 1.85 23.77
N THR A 121 25.33 0.52 23.79
CA THR A 121 25.49 -0.35 22.61
C THR A 121 24.24 -1.18 22.43
N ILE A 122 23.58 -1.05 21.28
CA ILE A 122 22.44 -1.88 20.91
C ILE A 122 22.94 -2.97 19.97
N VAL A 123 22.63 -4.22 20.30
CA VAL A 123 23.05 -5.41 19.55
C VAL A 123 21.87 -5.89 18.67
N PRO A 124 22.09 -6.36 17.44
CA PRO A 124 21.07 -6.97 16.60
C PRO A 124 20.22 -7.98 17.36
N GLY A 125 18.89 -7.82 17.28
CA GLY A 125 17.94 -8.71 17.92
C GLY A 125 17.70 -8.49 19.42
N SER A 126 18.33 -7.49 20.04
CA SER A 126 18.08 -7.11 21.44
C SER A 126 16.86 -6.20 21.63
N VAL A 127 16.25 -5.71 20.55
CA VAL A 127 15.02 -4.90 20.59
C VAL A 127 13.80 -5.83 20.67
N PHE A 128 13.07 -5.77 21.77
CA PHE A 128 11.93 -6.65 22.03
C PHE A 128 10.63 -6.22 21.33
N GLY A 129 10.52 -4.94 20.96
CA GLY A 129 9.35 -4.38 20.30
C GLY A 129 9.64 -2.99 19.74
N TYR A 130 8.84 -2.60 18.76
CA TYR A 130 8.85 -1.30 18.12
C TYR A 130 7.56 -0.57 18.46
N VAL A 131 7.63 0.73 18.72
CA VAL A 131 6.47 1.57 18.98
C VAL A 131 6.49 2.70 17.95
N SER A 132 5.37 2.96 17.30
CA SER A 132 5.25 3.99 16.27
C SER A 132 4.11 4.95 16.58
N ALA A 133 4.49 6.23 16.70
CA ALA A 133 3.60 7.39 16.72
C ALA A 133 3.53 8.11 15.36
N LEU A 134 3.99 7.44 14.29
CA LEU A 134 3.98 8.00 12.93
C LEU A 134 2.54 8.05 12.38
N HIS A 135 2.34 8.92 11.40
CA HIS A 135 1.08 9.11 10.68
C HIS A 135 1.32 9.12 9.16
N GLY A 136 0.24 8.96 8.38
CA GLY A 136 0.26 9.00 6.92
C GLY A 136 1.24 8.01 6.26
N ASP A 137 1.89 8.45 5.18
CA ASP A 137 2.76 7.61 4.33
C ASP A 137 3.90 6.92 5.09
N SER A 138 4.46 7.60 6.10
CA SER A 138 5.58 7.07 6.89
C SER A 138 5.16 5.85 7.70
N GLN A 139 3.95 5.90 8.26
CA GLN A 139 3.35 4.81 9.02
C GLN A 139 2.94 3.66 8.11
N GLU A 140 2.37 3.94 6.93
CA GLU A 140 2.05 2.92 5.94
C GLU A 140 3.29 2.16 5.45
N ALA A 141 4.39 2.88 5.18
CA ALA A 141 5.65 2.28 4.78
C ALA A 141 6.19 1.33 5.87
N LEU A 142 6.15 1.78 7.13
CA LEU A 142 6.58 0.97 8.28
C LEU A 142 5.71 -0.28 8.44
N LYS A 143 4.39 -0.13 8.38
CA LYS A 143 3.44 -1.26 8.40
C LYS A 143 3.69 -2.25 7.25
N GLY A 144 4.00 -1.74 6.06
CA GLY A 144 4.37 -2.56 4.90
C GLY A 144 5.58 -3.45 5.17
N TYR A 145 6.58 -2.95 5.90
CA TYR A 145 7.73 -3.74 6.34
C TYR A 145 7.34 -4.84 7.34
N PHE A 146 6.57 -4.51 8.40
CA PHE A 146 6.11 -5.53 9.37
C PHE A 146 5.07 -6.51 8.79
N SER A 147 4.53 -6.24 7.60
CA SER A 147 3.65 -7.16 6.88
C SER A 147 4.38 -8.33 6.24
N SER A 148 5.65 -8.17 5.86
CA SER A 148 6.44 -9.22 5.21
C SER A 148 6.75 -10.38 6.15
N GLY A 149 6.76 -10.11 7.45
CA GLY A 149 7.15 -11.07 8.49
C GLY A 149 8.65 -11.17 8.72
N ASP A 150 9.43 -10.24 8.16
CA ASP A 150 10.88 -10.20 8.32
C ASP A 150 11.30 -9.81 9.75
N ALA A 151 10.43 -9.09 10.48
CA ALA A 151 10.65 -8.71 11.88
C ALA A 151 9.99 -9.72 12.84
N ALA A 152 10.80 -10.31 13.72
CA ALA A 152 10.31 -11.19 14.79
C ALA A 152 9.65 -10.42 15.95
N ALA A 153 9.96 -9.13 16.09
CA ALA A 153 9.42 -8.25 17.12
C ALA A 153 8.04 -7.69 16.74
N ALA A 154 7.25 -7.31 17.75
CA ALA A 154 5.95 -6.68 17.56
C ALA A 154 6.11 -5.17 17.28
N LEU A 155 5.28 -4.64 16.38
CA LEU A 155 5.08 -3.20 16.20
C LEU A 155 3.79 -2.76 16.92
N VAL A 156 3.88 -1.87 17.91
CA VAL A 156 2.74 -1.18 18.51
C VAL A 156 2.52 0.12 17.75
N ALA A 157 1.38 0.26 17.08
CA ALA A 157 1.05 1.42 16.25
C ALA A 157 -0.04 2.28 16.92
N ALA A 158 0.04 3.60 16.71
CA ALA A 158 -0.97 4.56 17.17
C ALA A 158 -2.22 4.62 16.27
N ASP A 159 -2.15 4.14 15.02
CA ASP A 159 -3.24 4.30 14.04
C ASP A 159 -4.31 3.18 14.09
N ALA A 160 -5.45 3.42 13.42
CA ALA A 160 -6.65 2.58 13.41
C ALA A 160 -6.75 1.58 12.22
N ASP A 161 -5.83 1.60 11.26
CA ASP A 161 -5.97 0.83 10.02
C ASP A 161 -5.44 -0.61 10.15
N SER A 162 -5.94 -1.49 9.27
CA SER A 162 -5.72 -2.94 9.22
C SER A 162 -4.33 -3.34 9.74
N THR A 163 -4.33 -4.03 10.89
CA THR A 163 -3.08 -4.43 11.55
C THR A 163 -2.38 -5.47 10.69
N PRO A 164 -1.19 -5.18 10.14
CA PRO A 164 -0.42 -6.20 9.45
C PRO A 164 -0.01 -7.32 10.40
N ARG A 165 0.49 -8.42 9.84
CA ARG A 165 0.71 -9.68 10.54
C ARG A 165 1.60 -9.57 11.80
N HIS A 166 2.49 -8.58 11.90
CA HIS A 166 3.37 -8.36 13.07
C HIS A 166 3.13 -7.01 13.78
N ALA A 167 1.97 -6.38 13.56
CA ALA A 167 1.59 -5.15 14.25
C ALA A 167 0.37 -5.33 15.15
N PHE A 168 0.29 -4.47 16.15
CA PHE A 168 -0.78 -4.38 17.12
C PHE A 168 -1.15 -2.90 17.32
N THR A 169 -2.44 -2.60 17.42
CA THR A 169 -2.94 -1.28 17.81
C THR A 169 -4.02 -1.45 18.87
N ALA A 170 -4.02 -0.57 19.87
CA ALA A 170 -5.14 -0.46 20.80
C ALA A 170 -6.22 0.50 20.28
N HIS A 171 -5.95 1.24 19.20
CA HIS A 171 -6.84 2.24 18.65
C HIS A 171 -8.05 1.57 17.95
N PRO A 172 -9.29 2.05 18.16
CA PRO A 172 -10.48 1.45 17.56
C PRO A 172 -10.42 1.48 16.03
N GLY A 173 -10.61 0.32 15.41
CA GLY A 173 -10.44 0.16 13.97
C GLY A 173 -11.40 1.02 13.15
N ALA A 174 -10.99 1.42 11.95
CA ALA A 174 -11.80 2.25 11.04
C ALA A 174 -13.20 1.69 10.76
N ARG A 175 -13.35 0.36 10.74
CA ARG A 175 -14.64 -0.33 10.61
C ARG A 175 -15.60 0.00 11.76
N SER A 176 -15.13 0.02 13.00
CA SER A 176 -15.95 0.33 14.19
C SER A 176 -16.43 1.79 14.15
N GLN A 177 -15.54 2.71 13.79
CA GLN A 177 -15.88 4.13 13.62
C GLN A 177 -16.92 4.33 12.50
N ALA A 178 -16.75 3.67 11.36
CA ALA A 178 -17.73 3.71 10.26
C ALA A 178 -19.09 3.14 10.66
N LEU A 179 -19.12 2.05 11.45
CA LEU A 179 -20.36 1.49 11.98
C LEU A 179 -21.05 2.46 12.95
N ALA A 180 -20.31 3.10 13.86
CA ALA A 180 -20.84 4.11 14.77
C ALA A 180 -21.49 5.27 14.00
N LEU A 181 -20.78 5.81 13.00
CA LEU A 181 -21.27 6.86 12.11
C LEU A 181 -22.58 6.42 11.41
N LEU A 182 -22.61 5.23 10.80
CA LEU A 182 -23.80 4.75 10.10
C LEU A 182 -24.99 4.52 11.04
N ARG A 183 -24.75 4.02 12.26
CA ARG A 183 -25.80 3.88 13.27
C ARG A 183 -26.35 5.24 13.69
N PHE A 184 -25.50 6.24 13.81
CA PHE A 184 -25.91 7.61 14.10
C PHE A 184 -26.73 8.21 12.95
N LEU A 185 -26.26 8.15 11.70
CA LEU A 185 -26.98 8.65 10.52
C LEU A 185 -28.39 8.02 10.39
N ASN A 186 -28.48 6.70 10.59
CA ASN A 186 -29.76 6.00 10.56
C ASN A 186 -30.71 6.41 11.70
N ARG A 187 -30.17 6.68 12.89
CA ARG A 187 -30.96 7.18 14.03
C ARG A 187 -31.47 8.60 13.83
N MET A 188 -30.79 9.38 13.00
CA MET A 188 -31.17 10.73 12.57
C MET A 188 -32.03 10.76 11.29
N HIS A 189 -32.28 9.61 10.68
CA HIS A 189 -32.96 9.48 9.38
C HIS A 189 -32.28 10.26 8.24
N TRP A 190 -30.95 10.37 8.28
CA TRP A 190 -30.14 10.95 7.21
C TRP A 190 -29.68 9.85 6.25
N GLN A 191 -30.31 9.80 5.08
CA GLN A 191 -30.13 8.73 4.09
C GLN A 191 -29.42 9.20 2.82
N PHE A 192 -29.27 10.52 2.63
CA PHE A 192 -28.63 11.10 1.47
C PHE A 192 -27.59 12.12 1.91
N VAL A 193 -26.30 11.84 1.67
CA VAL A 193 -25.19 12.62 2.24
C VAL A 193 -24.17 12.99 1.18
N THR A 194 -23.56 14.17 1.31
CA THR A 194 -22.36 14.56 0.58
C THR A 194 -21.14 14.19 1.41
N VAL A 195 -20.03 13.82 0.77
CA VAL A 195 -18.76 13.56 1.46
C VAL A 195 -17.72 14.59 1.03
N ALA A 196 -17.04 15.23 1.98
CA ALA A 196 -15.84 16.04 1.73
C ALA A 196 -14.62 15.23 2.16
N LEU A 197 -13.68 15.00 1.25
CA LEU A 197 -12.54 14.09 1.44
C LEU A 197 -11.21 14.77 1.14
N SER A 198 -10.24 14.72 2.06
CA SER A 198 -8.84 15.02 1.73
C SER A 198 -8.18 13.76 1.18
N GLU A 199 -8.18 13.60 -0.16
CA GLU A 199 -7.64 12.40 -0.81
C GLU A 199 -6.13 12.22 -0.64
N GLN A 200 -5.42 13.30 -0.33
CA GLN A 200 -3.97 13.30 -0.09
C GLN A 200 -3.61 12.72 1.28
N ASP A 201 -4.54 12.71 2.23
CA ASP A 201 -4.34 12.12 3.54
C ASP A 201 -4.73 10.63 3.55
N PRO A 202 -3.78 9.70 3.73
CA PRO A 202 -4.07 8.27 3.70
C PRO A 202 -5.04 7.81 4.79
N GLU A 203 -5.02 8.44 5.97
CA GLU A 203 -5.90 8.09 7.09
C GLU A 203 -7.36 8.46 6.78
N SER A 204 -7.60 9.67 6.28
CA SER A 204 -8.92 10.12 5.81
C SER A 204 -9.46 9.24 4.68
N LEU A 205 -8.60 8.89 3.71
CA LEU A 205 -8.96 8.01 2.60
C LEU A 205 -9.31 6.58 3.08
N ALA A 206 -8.56 6.03 4.03
CA ALA A 206 -8.82 4.71 4.61
C ALA A 206 -10.13 4.69 5.40
N ALA A 207 -10.41 5.73 6.19
CA ALA A 207 -11.66 5.88 6.93
C ALA A 207 -12.87 5.98 5.98
N PHE A 208 -12.77 6.82 4.93
CA PHE A 208 -13.79 6.96 3.91
C PHE A 208 -14.10 5.64 3.20
N ARG A 209 -13.08 4.88 2.77
CA ARG A 209 -13.28 3.57 2.11
C ARG A 209 -14.01 2.56 3.00
N ASN A 210 -13.76 2.57 4.31
CA ASN A 210 -14.49 1.70 5.24
C ASN A 210 -15.95 2.14 5.40
N PHE A 211 -16.20 3.45 5.41
CA PHE A 211 -17.56 4.00 5.43
C PHE A 211 -18.33 3.68 4.14
N GLU A 212 -17.75 3.99 2.98
CA GLU A 212 -18.36 3.76 1.66
C GLU A 212 -18.81 2.30 1.48
N ARG A 213 -17.93 1.35 1.84
CA ARG A 213 -18.24 -0.09 1.78
C ARG A 213 -19.44 -0.51 2.65
N LEU A 214 -19.71 0.19 3.74
CA LEU A 214 -20.72 -0.19 4.72
C LEU A 214 -22.02 0.62 4.59
N ALA A 215 -21.98 1.76 3.90
CA ALA A 215 -23.07 2.73 3.81
C ALA A 215 -24.26 2.20 2.99
N LEU A 216 -23.98 1.62 1.82
CA LEU A 216 -25.01 1.08 0.92
C LEU A 216 -25.83 -0.03 1.58
N ASP A 217 -25.15 -1.01 2.18
CA ASP A 217 -25.79 -2.12 2.93
C ASP A 217 -26.69 -1.65 4.08
N ARG A 218 -26.54 -0.39 4.52
CA ARG A 218 -27.26 0.19 5.67
C ARG A 218 -28.21 1.32 5.28
N GLY A 219 -28.47 1.50 3.99
CA GLY A 219 -29.49 2.43 3.49
C GLY A 219 -29.06 3.90 3.50
N VAL A 220 -27.75 4.18 3.45
CA VAL A 220 -27.20 5.53 3.30
C VAL A 220 -26.56 5.67 1.92
N CYS A 221 -27.05 6.63 1.14
CA CYS A 221 -26.59 6.94 -0.21
C CYS A 221 -25.70 8.17 -0.24
N LEU A 222 -24.63 8.08 -1.02
CA LEU A 222 -23.70 9.18 -1.27
C LEU A 222 -24.16 9.94 -2.52
N ALA A 223 -24.37 11.24 -2.38
CA ALA A 223 -24.75 12.14 -3.46
C ALA A 223 -23.53 12.51 -4.33
N GLU A 224 -22.45 12.91 -3.67
CA GLU A 224 -21.20 13.34 -4.30
C GLU A 224 -20.05 13.20 -3.29
N VAL A 225 -18.84 13.04 -3.83
CA VAL A 225 -17.59 13.08 -3.07
C VAL A 225 -16.78 14.26 -3.57
N VAL A 226 -16.58 15.25 -2.71
CA VAL A 226 -15.87 16.49 -2.99
C VAL A 226 -14.45 16.37 -2.45
N ASN A 227 -13.45 16.44 -3.33
CA ASN A 227 -12.06 16.45 -2.90
C ASN A 227 -11.69 17.85 -2.35
N ILE A 228 -11.26 17.89 -1.09
CA ILE A 228 -10.84 19.10 -0.37
C ILE A 228 -9.34 19.14 -0.07
N GLY A 229 -8.58 18.14 -0.52
CA GLY A 229 -7.14 18.04 -0.27
C GLY A 229 -6.32 19.07 -1.05
N GLY A 230 -5.56 19.91 -0.34
CA GLY A 230 -4.64 20.88 -0.95
C GLY A 230 -5.32 22.04 -1.69
N VAL A 231 -6.59 22.31 -1.42
CA VAL A 231 -7.39 23.29 -2.16
C VAL A 231 -6.89 24.73 -1.91
N ARG A 232 -6.44 25.38 -2.99
CA ARG A 232 -6.48 26.85 -3.11
C ARG A 232 -7.93 27.27 -3.32
N VAL A 233 -8.39 28.16 -2.44
CA VAL A 233 -9.72 28.71 -2.13
C VAL A 233 -10.66 29.07 -3.32
N ASP A 234 -10.23 28.97 -4.58
CA ASP A 234 -10.89 29.70 -5.68
C ASP A 234 -11.78 28.84 -6.61
N ASN A 235 -11.67 27.50 -6.63
CA ASN A 235 -12.34 26.66 -7.64
C ASN A 235 -13.20 25.49 -7.11
N LEU A 236 -13.50 25.44 -5.81
CA LEU A 236 -14.39 24.39 -5.29
C LEU A 236 -15.85 24.75 -5.62
N PRO A 237 -16.67 23.86 -6.22
CA PRO A 237 -18.09 24.11 -6.38
C PRO A 237 -18.76 24.11 -5.00
N ILE A 238 -19.02 25.29 -4.43
CA ILE A 238 -19.60 25.51 -3.08
C ILE A 238 -21.12 25.22 -3.06
N GLY A 239 -21.56 24.22 -3.81
CA GLY A 239 -22.94 23.78 -3.87
C GLY A 239 -23.04 22.32 -3.46
N THR A 240 -23.01 22.01 -2.16
CA THR A 240 -23.38 20.66 -1.73
C THR A 240 -24.85 20.44 -2.06
N THR A 241 -25.13 19.35 -2.74
CA THR A 241 -26.49 18.99 -3.17
C THR A 241 -27.38 18.58 -1.99
N THR A 242 -26.77 18.18 -0.86
CA THR A 242 -27.45 17.65 0.32
C THR A 242 -27.34 18.58 1.54
N ASN A 243 -28.19 18.33 2.54
CA ASN A 243 -28.22 19.07 3.80
C ASN A 243 -27.22 18.53 4.84
N VAL A 244 -26.56 17.41 4.55
CA VAL A 244 -25.64 16.73 5.47
C VAL A 244 -24.35 16.39 4.72
N THR A 245 -23.23 16.93 5.20
CA THR A 245 -21.91 16.65 4.66
C THR A 245 -21.03 15.95 5.69
N ILE A 246 -20.49 14.79 5.33
CA ILE A 246 -19.53 14.05 6.16
C ILE A 246 -18.12 14.45 5.72
N VAL A 247 -17.27 14.86 6.66
CA VAL A 247 -15.93 15.38 6.39
C VAL A 247 -14.89 14.38 6.88
N PHE A 248 -14.13 13.81 5.94
CA PHE A 248 -12.94 12.99 6.18
C PHE A 248 -11.72 13.79 5.72
N ALA A 249 -11.08 14.52 6.63
CA ALA A 249 -9.96 15.38 6.28
C ALA A 249 -9.04 15.66 7.47
N THR A 250 -7.91 16.29 7.18
CA THR A 250 -7.05 16.89 8.22
C THR A 250 -7.77 18.08 8.87
N ALA A 251 -7.38 18.44 10.10
CA ALA A 251 -7.92 19.62 10.80
C ALA A 251 -7.78 20.91 9.96
N ARG A 252 -6.65 21.06 9.24
CA ARG A 252 -6.36 22.21 8.39
C ARG A 252 -7.29 22.28 7.17
N ASP A 253 -7.43 21.17 6.44
CA ASP A 253 -8.28 21.11 5.25
C ASP A 253 -9.76 21.28 5.62
N ALA A 254 -10.18 20.71 6.76
CA ALA A 254 -11.52 20.88 7.29
C ALA A 254 -11.82 22.35 7.62
N ALA A 255 -10.89 23.07 8.27
CA ALA A 255 -11.04 24.50 8.57
C ALA A 255 -11.14 25.35 7.28
N ALA A 256 -10.27 25.09 6.30
CA ALA A 256 -10.30 25.78 5.01
C ALA A 256 -11.61 25.51 4.25
N TYR A 257 -12.11 24.28 4.28
CA TYR A 257 -13.39 23.91 3.70
C TYR A 257 -14.56 24.63 4.39
N LEU A 258 -14.60 24.65 5.72
CA LEU A 258 -15.63 25.35 6.49
C LEU A 258 -15.64 26.86 6.18
N ALA A 259 -14.48 27.51 6.13
CA ALA A 259 -14.40 28.92 5.78
C ALA A 259 -15.04 29.23 4.40
N LEU A 260 -14.99 28.29 3.45
CA LEU A 260 -15.66 28.41 2.15
C LEU A 260 -17.18 28.25 2.25
N THR A 261 -17.69 27.40 3.15
CA THR A 261 -19.14 27.17 3.26
C THR A 261 -19.88 28.38 3.81
N LEU A 262 -19.21 29.27 4.56
CA LEU A 262 -19.76 30.57 5.00
C LEU A 262 -20.17 31.49 3.84
N ARG A 263 -19.59 31.30 2.65
CA ARG A 263 -19.98 32.06 1.44
C ARG A 263 -21.31 31.59 0.85
N SER A 264 -21.79 30.41 1.25
CA SER A 264 -23.04 29.84 0.77
C SER A 264 -24.18 30.18 1.74
N PRO A 265 -25.37 30.57 1.24
CA PRO A 265 -26.54 30.78 2.08
C PRO A 265 -27.17 29.46 2.58
N ARG A 266 -26.67 28.29 2.12
CA ARG A 266 -27.20 26.99 2.51
C ARG A 266 -26.71 26.59 3.90
N ARG A 267 -27.67 26.25 4.76
CA ARG A 267 -27.47 25.70 6.09
C ARG A 267 -27.26 24.19 5.98
N VAL A 268 -26.02 23.74 6.20
CA VAL A 268 -25.61 22.32 6.07
C VAL A 268 -25.11 21.82 7.42
N VAL A 269 -25.49 20.59 7.79
CA VAL A 269 -24.92 19.91 8.95
C VAL A 269 -23.62 19.24 8.54
N HIS A 270 -22.54 19.56 9.23
CA HIS A 270 -21.25 18.90 9.02
C HIS A 270 -21.02 17.81 10.07
N VAL A 271 -20.60 16.62 9.62
CA VAL A 271 -20.24 15.48 10.47
C VAL A 271 -18.74 15.21 10.32
N MET A 272 -17.95 15.50 11.35
CA MET A 272 -16.49 15.42 11.34
C MET A 272 -15.99 14.05 11.77
N MET A 273 -15.11 13.46 10.96
CA MET A 273 -14.44 12.17 11.21
C MET A 273 -12.91 12.37 11.31
N GLY A 274 -12.25 11.59 12.17
CA GLY A 274 -10.80 11.66 12.35
C GLY A 274 -10.31 13.06 12.76
N ASP A 275 -9.18 13.48 12.22
CA ASP A 275 -8.53 14.75 12.58
C ASP A 275 -9.36 16.00 12.18
N ALA A 276 -10.38 15.85 11.34
CA ALA A 276 -11.33 16.93 11.04
C ALA A 276 -12.07 17.44 12.29
N HIS A 277 -12.08 16.68 13.39
CA HIS A 277 -12.60 17.12 14.69
C HIS A 277 -12.04 18.47 15.14
N ASP A 278 -10.74 18.67 14.92
CA ASP A 278 -9.95 19.79 15.46
C ASP A 278 -9.87 21.00 14.50
N TRP A 279 -10.83 21.13 13.58
CA TRP A 279 -10.91 22.25 12.62
C TRP A 279 -10.83 23.64 13.28
N TYR A 280 -11.39 23.79 14.48
CA TYR A 280 -11.47 25.04 15.23
C TYR A 280 -10.10 25.58 15.69
N LEU A 281 -9.03 24.79 15.61
CA LEU A 281 -7.66 25.22 15.93
C LEU A 281 -7.05 26.09 14.81
N HIS A 282 -7.45 25.85 13.56
CA HIS A 282 -6.89 26.55 12.40
C HIS A 282 -7.72 27.76 11.96
N ASP A 283 -8.97 27.86 12.43
CA ASP A 283 -9.85 29.00 12.19
C ASP A 283 -10.69 29.32 13.45
N PRO A 284 -10.07 29.95 14.47
CA PRO A 284 -10.74 30.21 15.74
C PRO A 284 -11.83 31.29 15.64
N GLU A 285 -11.73 32.21 14.69
CA GLU A 285 -12.67 33.34 14.56
C GLU A 285 -14.06 32.87 14.09
N ASN A 286 -14.10 31.82 13.27
CA ASN A 286 -15.34 31.31 12.69
C ASN A 286 -16.07 30.29 13.55
N ARG A 287 -15.57 29.96 14.75
CA ARG A 287 -16.15 28.96 15.66
C ARG A 287 -17.65 29.17 15.91
N LYS A 288 -18.06 30.42 16.09
CA LYS A 288 -19.46 30.80 16.38
C LYS A 288 -20.46 30.48 15.27
N HIS A 289 -20.01 30.37 14.02
CA HIS A 289 -20.88 30.12 12.87
C HIS A 289 -21.21 28.64 12.67
N PHE A 290 -20.50 27.76 13.36
CA PHE A 290 -20.55 26.30 13.16
C PHE A 290 -21.14 25.54 14.35
N GLN A 291 -22.04 26.17 15.08
CA GLN A 291 -22.82 25.48 16.10
C GLN A 291 -23.65 24.35 15.49
N GLY A 292 -23.67 23.19 16.15
CA GLY A 292 -24.38 22.01 15.67
C GLY A 292 -23.55 21.07 14.79
N ILE A 293 -22.25 21.34 14.58
CA ILE A 293 -21.36 20.34 13.99
C ILE A 293 -21.34 19.09 14.86
N VAL A 294 -21.51 17.94 14.24
CA VAL A 294 -21.39 16.64 14.91
C VAL A 294 -19.99 16.10 14.66
N SER A 295 -19.39 15.43 15.63
CA SER A 295 -18.17 14.67 15.42
C SER A 295 -18.29 13.26 15.99
N VAL A 296 -17.84 12.26 15.22
CA VAL A 296 -17.85 10.86 15.63
C VAL A 296 -16.40 10.42 15.77
N GLN A 297 -15.99 10.09 16.98
CA GLN A 297 -14.59 9.85 17.30
C GLN A 297 -14.43 8.67 18.26
N PRO A 298 -13.33 7.91 18.20
CA PRO A 298 -12.96 6.96 19.25
C PRO A 298 -13.07 7.62 20.62
N LYS A 299 -13.45 6.89 21.66
CA LYS A 299 -13.51 7.43 23.03
C LYS A 299 -12.17 8.02 23.45
N ASP A 300 -12.18 9.18 24.11
CA ASP A 300 -10.95 9.78 24.65
C ASP A 300 -10.52 8.99 25.89
N ILE A 301 -9.29 8.48 25.86
CA ILE A 301 -8.72 7.68 26.94
C ILE A 301 -7.38 8.24 27.43
N LEU A 302 -7.14 9.55 27.24
CA LEU A 302 -5.94 10.20 27.77
C LEU A 302 -5.86 9.99 29.30
N HIS A 303 -4.73 9.44 29.75
CA HIS A 303 -4.53 9.18 31.16
C HIS A 303 -4.42 10.50 31.95
N PRO A 304 -5.14 10.66 33.08
CA PRO A 304 -5.09 11.89 33.88
C PRO A 304 -3.66 12.27 34.31
N ASP A 305 -2.90 11.28 34.80
CA ASP A 305 -1.51 11.48 35.25
C ASP A 305 -0.59 11.96 34.10
N PHE A 306 -0.85 11.49 32.87
CA PHE A 306 -0.10 11.94 31.69
C PHE A 306 -0.48 13.36 31.28
N ARG A 307 -1.77 13.73 31.38
CA ARG A 307 -2.23 15.11 31.18
C ARG A 307 -1.57 16.05 32.18
N GLU A 308 -1.63 15.73 33.47
CA GLU A 308 -1.00 16.53 34.54
C GLU A 308 0.50 16.66 34.33
N TRP A 309 1.18 15.58 33.96
CA TRP A 309 2.60 15.63 33.62
C TRP A 309 2.87 16.60 32.46
N MET A 310 2.10 16.59 31.39
CA MET A 310 2.29 17.54 30.28
C MET A 310 2.02 18.99 30.68
N GLU A 311 0.99 19.25 31.49
CA GLU A 311 0.63 20.60 31.96
C GLU A 311 1.71 21.18 32.88
N THR A 312 2.40 20.33 33.64
CA THR A 312 3.45 20.72 34.60
C THR A 312 4.87 20.62 34.06
N THR A 313 5.06 20.07 32.86
CA THR A 313 6.40 19.93 32.26
C THR A 313 6.91 21.28 31.77
N THR A 314 8.14 21.62 32.18
CA THR A 314 8.86 22.83 31.81
C THR A 314 10.25 22.47 31.26
N PRO A 315 10.95 23.39 30.57
CA PRO A 315 12.32 23.16 30.10
C PRO A 315 13.30 22.71 31.20
N LEU A 316 13.01 23.09 32.45
CA LEU A 316 13.82 22.72 33.61
C LEU A 316 13.55 21.28 34.08
N THR A 317 12.29 20.83 34.04
CA THR A 317 11.92 19.48 34.48
C THR A 317 12.20 18.41 33.42
N LEU A 318 12.17 18.79 32.14
CA LEU A 318 12.55 17.92 31.02
C LEU A 318 13.72 18.55 30.21
N PRO A 319 14.97 18.41 30.67
CA PRO A 319 16.14 19.03 30.04
C PRO A 319 16.61 18.23 28.80
N GLU A 320 15.70 17.93 27.88
CA GLU A 320 15.98 17.20 26.64
C GLU A 320 16.10 18.17 25.46
N ASN A 321 17.12 17.96 24.61
CA ASN A 321 17.44 18.90 23.53
C ASN A 321 16.28 19.13 22.54
N TRP A 322 15.52 18.08 22.20
CA TRP A 322 14.37 18.23 21.29
C TRP A 322 13.24 19.01 21.95
N PHE A 323 13.05 18.85 23.26
CA PHE A 323 12.02 19.56 24.00
C PHE A 323 12.39 21.04 24.14
N TRP A 324 13.67 21.34 24.37
CA TRP A 324 14.18 22.70 24.32
C TRP A 324 13.96 23.34 22.97
N SER A 325 14.34 22.68 21.87
CA SER A 325 14.08 23.22 20.52
C SER A 325 12.59 23.46 20.26
N PHE A 326 11.71 22.60 20.76
CA PHE A 326 10.26 22.81 20.67
C PHE A 326 9.79 24.05 21.45
N ILE A 327 10.25 24.24 22.68
CA ILE A 327 9.89 25.39 23.50
C ILE A 327 10.46 26.69 22.91
N GLU A 328 11.71 26.67 22.45
CA GLU A 328 12.37 27.81 21.82
C GLU A 328 11.59 28.28 20.58
N ASP A 329 11.15 27.34 19.73
CA ASP A 329 10.33 27.64 18.55
C ASP A 329 8.93 28.11 18.93
N ARG A 330 8.28 27.46 19.89
CA ARG A 330 6.90 27.81 20.30
C ARG A 330 6.82 29.19 20.95
N TRP A 331 7.75 29.52 21.83
CA TRP A 331 7.77 30.76 22.62
C TRP A 331 8.66 31.85 22.03
N GLN A 332 9.34 31.54 20.92
CA GLN A 332 10.28 32.41 20.21
C GLN A 332 11.33 32.98 21.16
N CYS A 333 11.88 32.15 22.04
CA CYS A 333 12.87 32.51 23.05
C CYS A 333 14.04 31.51 23.05
N ALA A 334 15.15 31.83 23.71
CA ALA A 334 16.33 30.98 23.77
C ALA A 334 16.56 30.38 25.17
N LEU A 335 16.80 29.07 25.23
CA LEU A 335 17.23 28.35 26.44
C LEU A 335 18.76 28.24 26.54
N THR A 336 19.48 28.43 25.43
CA THR A 336 20.95 28.38 25.40
C THR A 336 21.56 29.68 24.90
N GLN A 337 22.80 29.96 25.30
CA GLN A 337 23.54 31.13 24.80
C GLN A 337 23.74 31.09 23.27
N LYS A 338 23.79 29.89 22.69
CA LYS A 338 23.89 29.70 21.23
C LYS A 338 22.58 30.07 20.54
N SER A 339 21.43 29.60 21.04
CA SER A 339 20.11 29.93 20.48
C SER A 339 19.70 31.38 20.72
N LYS A 340 20.29 32.05 21.71
CA LYS A 340 20.09 33.49 21.95
C LYS A 340 20.44 34.35 20.73
N LEU A 341 21.42 33.92 19.92
CA LEU A 341 21.78 34.61 18.68
C LEU A 341 20.66 34.57 17.63
N THR A 342 19.78 33.56 17.69
CA THR A 342 18.65 33.39 16.78
C THR A 342 17.40 34.12 17.28
N TYR A 343 17.05 33.95 18.56
CA TYR A 343 15.77 34.42 19.12
C TYR A 343 15.86 35.77 19.84
N GLY A 344 17.05 36.27 20.15
CA GLY A 344 17.29 37.59 20.76
C GLY A 344 16.94 37.72 22.25
N LYS A 345 15.96 36.96 22.76
CA LYS A 345 15.55 36.93 24.18
C LYS A 345 15.79 35.56 24.82
N MET A 346 16.08 35.54 26.11
CA MET A 346 16.17 34.30 26.89
C MET A 346 14.77 33.85 27.35
N CYS A 347 14.54 32.55 27.40
CA CYS A 347 13.38 31.97 28.08
C CYS A 347 13.56 32.08 29.61
N THR A 348 12.44 32.06 30.33
CA THR A 348 12.38 32.08 31.81
C THR A 348 12.70 30.71 32.42
N GLY A 349 12.35 29.62 31.72
CA GLY A 349 12.46 28.25 32.21
C GLY A 349 11.16 27.68 32.79
N ASP A 350 10.14 28.54 32.95
CA ASP A 350 8.81 28.19 33.46
C ASP A 350 7.74 28.11 32.35
N GLU A 351 8.16 28.15 31.08
CA GLU A 351 7.26 27.99 29.95
C GLU A 351 6.58 26.61 29.96
N THR A 352 5.25 26.60 29.97
CA THR A 352 4.43 25.38 29.99
C THR A 352 3.80 25.08 28.62
N LEU A 353 3.25 23.87 28.48
CA LEU A 353 2.52 23.45 27.30
C LEU A 353 1.05 23.89 27.38
N ASP A 354 0.57 24.62 26.36
CA ASP A 354 -0.87 24.86 26.20
C ASP A 354 -1.52 23.66 25.50
N LEU A 355 -2.08 22.74 26.29
CA LEU A 355 -2.75 21.55 25.77
C LEU A 355 -3.96 21.85 24.89
N ASN A 356 -4.66 22.97 25.10
CA ASN A 356 -5.82 23.31 24.29
C ASN A 356 -5.43 23.64 22.85
N SER A 357 -4.21 24.15 22.63
CA SER A 357 -3.67 24.44 21.30
C SER A 357 -3.22 23.20 20.52
N LEU A 358 -3.08 22.05 21.18
CA LEU A 358 -2.59 20.81 20.57
C LEU A 358 -3.71 19.94 19.98
N GLY A 359 -4.96 20.30 20.23
CA GLY A 359 -6.11 19.50 19.83
C GLY A 359 -6.23 18.21 20.63
N ARG A 360 -6.98 17.26 20.08
CA ARG A 360 -7.34 16.07 20.82
C ARG A 360 -6.25 15.01 20.77
N MET A 361 -5.78 14.59 21.94
CA MET A 361 -4.67 13.65 22.09
C MET A 361 -5.09 12.16 22.12
N THR A 362 -6.22 11.82 21.49
CA THR A 362 -6.79 10.46 21.51
C THR A 362 -5.78 9.41 21.03
N LYS A 363 -5.05 9.69 19.94
CA LYS A 363 -4.01 8.80 19.39
C LYS A 363 -2.90 8.54 20.42
N ALA A 364 -2.49 9.55 21.20
CA ALA A 364 -1.50 9.40 22.27
C ALA A 364 -2.02 8.53 23.42
N GLY A 365 -3.29 8.70 23.82
CA GLY A 365 -3.94 7.85 24.82
C GLY A 365 -3.97 6.38 24.40
N TYR A 366 -4.37 6.08 23.16
CA TYR A 366 -4.35 4.71 22.63
C TYR A 366 -2.94 4.15 22.42
N LEU A 367 -1.96 4.99 22.08
CA LEU A 367 -0.57 4.56 22.02
C LEU A 367 -0.06 4.14 23.41
N SER A 368 -0.34 4.95 24.44
CA SER A 368 -0.02 4.64 25.84
C SER A 368 -0.68 3.32 26.26
N ARG A 369 -1.97 3.14 25.96
CA ARG A 369 -2.68 1.88 26.20
C ARG A 369 -2.05 0.69 25.46
N GLY A 370 -1.64 0.89 24.22
CA GLY A 370 -0.94 -0.13 23.42
C GLY A 370 0.39 -0.53 24.04
N MET A 371 1.14 0.45 24.53
CA MET A 371 2.40 0.23 25.26
C MET A 371 2.18 -0.52 26.57
N GLU A 372 1.18 -0.13 27.39
CA GLU A 372 0.82 -0.87 28.61
C GLU A 372 0.53 -2.35 28.30
N ARG A 373 -0.28 -2.62 27.27
CA ARG A 373 -0.59 -3.99 26.83
C ARG A 373 0.64 -4.76 26.37
N PHE A 374 1.57 -4.10 25.68
CA PHE A 374 2.85 -4.70 25.30
C PHE A 374 3.71 -5.05 26.52
N LEU A 375 3.77 -4.16 27.53
CA LEU A 375 4.53 -4.41 28.75
C LEU A 375 3.91 -5.51 29.62
N PHE A 376 2.58 -5.59 29.70
CA PHE A 376 1.90 -6.71 30.35
C PHE A 376 2.14 -8.03 29.62
N ALA A 377 2.13 -8.03 28.28
CA ALA A 377 2.47 -9.21 27.49
C ALA A 377 3.93 -9.62 27.72
N MET A 378 4.85 -8.65 27.78
CA MET A 378 6.26 -8.86 28.09
C MET A 378 6.45 -9.49 29.47
N ASP A 379 5.81 -8.96 30.52
CA ASP A 379 5.90 -9.51 31.87
C ASP A 379 5.38 -10.96 31.92
N SER A 380 4.19 -11.20 31.35
CA SER A 380 3.61 -12.54 31.28
C SER A 380 4.54 -13.56 30.61
N VAL A 381 5.16 -13.18 29.49
CA VAL A 381 6.13 -14.05 28.79
C VAL A 381 7.42 -14.20 29.60
N TYR A 382 7.89 -13.12 30.23
CA TYR A 382 9.09 -13.13 31.06
C TYR A 382 8.94 -14.05 32.27
N ARG A 383 7.81 -13.99 33.00
CA ARG A 383 7.52 -14.92 34.11
C ARG A 383 7.47 -16.36 33.67
N LYS A 384 6.96 -16.61 32.47
CA LYS A 384 6.82 -17.95 31.90
C LYS A 384 8.15 -18.56 31.49
N LEU A 385 9.05 -17.76 30.89
CA LEU A 385 10.35 -18.22 30.38
C LEU A 385 11.48 -18.11 31.42
N CYS A 386 11.42 -17.14 32.33
CA CYS A 386 12.44 -16.91 33.35
C CYS A 386 11.84 -16.99 34.77
N PRO A 387 11.54 -18.20 35.30
CA PRO A 387 10.88 -18.36 36.60
C PRO A 387 11.72 -17.86 37.78
N THR A 388 13.05 -17.88 37.67
CA THR A 388 13.96 -17.40 38.72
C THR A 388 13.98 -15.87 38.84
N GLN A 389 13.54 -15.15 37.81
CA GLN A 389 13.51 -13.68 37.74
C GLN A 389 14.79 -13.03 38.28
N SER A 390 15.96 -13.57 37.93
CA SER A 390 17.27 -13.08 38.35
C SER A 390 17.91 -12.13 37.31
N GLY A 391 17.11 -11.60 36.37
CA GLY A 391 17.58 -10.85 35.22
C GLY A 391 17.18 -11.49 33.88
N LEU A 392 17.81 -11.04 32.80
CA LEU A 392 17.55 -11.53 31.45
C LEU A 392 18.05 -12.98 31.30
N CYS A 393 17.16 -13.93 31.02
CA CYS A 393 17.52 -15.32 30.74
C CYS A 393 17.60 -15.61 29.23
N LEU A 394 18.38 -16.62 28.85
CA LEU A 394 18.61 -16.98 27.43
C LEU A 394 17.32 -17.36 26.70
N GLU A 395 16.42 -18.10 27.35
CA GLU A 395 15.14 -18.50 26.75
C GLU A 395 14.26 -17.30 26.38
N PHE A 396 14.21 -16.28 27.24
CA PHE A 396 13.49 -15.05 26.96
C PHE A 396 14.16 -14.21 25.87
N TYR A 397 15.50 -14.20 25.83
CA TYR A 397 16.24 -13.55 24.75
C TYR A 397 15.97 -14.17 23.37
N GLU A 398 15.91 -15.51 23.29
CA GLU A 398 15.71 -16.23 22.02
C GLU A 398 14.22 -16.26 21.59
N ASN A 399 13.31 -16.58 22.51
CA ASN A 399 11.90 -16.86 22.19
C ASN A 399 10.94 -15.74 22.59
N GLY A 400 11.36 -14.80 23.44
CA GLY A 400 10.49 -13.78 24.03
C GLY A 400 9.78 -12.94 22.98
N ARG A 401 10.48 -12.47 21.94
CA ARG A 401 9.91 -11.61 20.89
C ARG A 401 8.70 -12.24 20.19
N GLN A 402 8.84 -13.49 19.77
CA GLN A 402 7.76 -14.22 19.09
C GLN A 402 6.58 -14.49 20.01
N MET A 403 6.85 -14.85 21.27
CA MET A 403 5.80 -15.12 22.26
C MET A 403 5.04 -13.86 22.67
N ILE A 404 5.73 -12.72 22.81
CA ILE A 404 5.12 -11.41 23.09
C ILE A 404 4.17 -11.03 21.96
N LEU A 405 4.63 -11.15 20.71
CA LEU A 405 3.79 -10.89 19.54
C LEU A 405 2.57 -11.83 19.51
N ALA A 406 2.76 -13.12 19.76
CA ALA A 406 1.67 -14.10 19.79
C ALA A 406 0.64 -13.80 20.90
N GLN A 407 1.07 -13.28 22.03
CA GLN A 407 0.21 -12.87 23.13
C GLN A 407 -0.54 -11.56 22.81
N LEU A 408 0.15 -10.56 22.25
CA LEU A 408 -0.47 -9.30 21.84
C LEU A 408 -1.62 -9.49 20.85
N LYS A 409 -1.47 -10.40 19.87
CA LYS A 409 -2.52 -10.75 18.90
C LYS A 409 -3.80 -11.29 19.51
N LYS A 410 -3.75 -11.81 20.73
CA LYS A 410 -4.92 -12.35 21.44
C LYS A 410 -5.66 -11.29 22.25
N THR A 411 -5.10 -10.09 22.36
CA THR A 411 -5.73 -9.01 23.14
C THR A 411 -6.87 -8.39 22.34
N ASN A 412 -8.01 -8.20 22.99
CA ASN A 412 -9.19 -7.60 22.36
C ASN A 412 -8.97 -6.09 22.20
N VAL A 413 -9.21 -5.56 21.00
CA VAL A 413 -9.16 -4.12 20.75
C VAL A 413 -10.48 -3.48 21.22
N GLU A 414 -10.37 -2.35 21.91
CA GLU A 414 -11.54 -1.57 22.34
C GLU A 414 -12.23 -0.96 21.11
N ASP A 415 -13.56 -0.82 21.19
CA ASP A 415 -14.42 -0.41 20.07
C ASP A 415 -15.36 0.74 20.45
N ASP A 416 -15.13 1.37 21.60
CA ASP A 416 -15.91 2.49 22.10
C ASP A 416 -15.68 3.75 21.25
N VAL A 417 -16.79 4.31 20.76
CA VAL A 417 -16.83 5.54 19.95
C VAL A 417 -17.80 6.51 20.61
N ASP A 418 -17.35 7.74 20.82
CA ASP A 418 -18.16 8.83 21.35
C ASP A 418 -18.62 9.75 20.22
N ILE A 419 -19.84 10.27 20.37
CA ILE A 419 -20.46 11.20 19.44
C ILE A 419 -20.59 12.53 20.16
N TYR A 420 -20.07 13.57 19.53
CA TYR A 420 -19.99 14.92 20.04
C TYR A 420 -20.85 15.87 19.21
N GLU A 421 -21.34 16.91 19.85
CA GLU A 421 -22.01 18.06 19.24
C GLU A 421 -21.30 19.34 19.65
N PHE A 422 -21.00 20.21 18.69
CA PHE A 422 -20.33 21.47 18.94
C PHE A 422 -21.34 22.53 19.39
N LEU A 423 -21.24 22.96 20.64
CA LEU A 423 -22.23 23.80 21.32
C LEU A 423 -21.60 25.03 21.97
N HIS A 424 -22.40 26.07 22.12
CA HIS A 424 -22.06 27.20 22.98
C HIS A 424 -22.11 26.76 24.46
N VAL A 425 -21.04 27.02 25.20
CA VAL A 425 -20.87 26.59 26.60
C VAL A 425 -21.08 27.77 27.57
N GLY A 426 -21.01 29.02 27.09
CA GLY A 426 -21.13 30.25 27.88
C GLY A 426 -19.95 31.20 27.64
N ASN A 427 -20.06 32.49 28.00
CA ASN A 427 -19.01 33.51 27.80
C ASN A 427 -18.45 33.58 26.36
N ASP A 428 -19.32 33.49 25.35
CA ASP A 428 -18.94 33.40 23.91
C ASP A 428 -17.99 32.25 23.54
N ASP A 429 -17.85 31.25 24.42
CA ASP A 429 -17.03 30.07 24.19
C ASP A 429 -17.85 28.91 23.61
N TYR A 430 -17.19 28.13 22.74
CA TYR A 430 -17.78 27.02 22.01
C TYR A 430 -16.91 25.78 22.16
N ALA A 431 -17.52 24.66 22.55
CA ALA A 431 -16.81 23.40 22.72
C ALA A 431 -17.69 22.20 22.38
N TYR A 432 -17.04 21.06 22.17
CA TYR A 432 -17.74 19.79 21.96
C TYR A 432 -18.31 19.24 23.26
N ARG A 433 -19.57 18.80 23.20
CA ARG A 433 -20.25 18.06 24.27
C ARG A 433 -20.65 16.67 23.77
N ILE A 434 -20.47 15.65 24.62
CA ILE A 434 -20.87 14.28 24.29
C ILE A 434 -22.41 14.19 24.26
N ILE A 435 -22.95 13.69 23.16
CA ILE A 435 -24.39 13.45 22.96
C ILE A 435 -24.75 11.96 22.95
N GLY A 436 -23.77 11.09 22.78
CA GLY A 436 -23.98 9.65 22.83
C GLY A 436 -22.70 8.84 22.69
N ASN A 437 -22.80 7.55 22.94
CA ASN A 437 -21.73 6.59 22.77
C ASN A 437 -22.21 5.36 21.98
N TRP A 438 -21.25 4.68 21.37
CA TRP A 438 -21.48 3.47 20.60
C TRP A 438 -20.39 2.44 20.86
N SER A 439 -20.79 1.18 20.99
CA SER A 439 -19.88 0.03 20.92
C SER A 439 -20.58 -1.15 20.21
N VAL A 440 -19.81 -2.13 19.74
CA VAL A 440 -20.34 -3.32 19.05
C VAL A 440 -21.22 -4.14 19.99
N SER A 441 -20.85 -4.23 21.27
CA SER A 441 -21.65 -4.95 22.29
C SER A 441 -22.81 -4.12 22.83
N GLY A 442 -22.62 -2.81 23.00
CA GLY A 442 -23.58 -1.92 23.66
C GLY A 442 -24.60 -1.26 22.73
N GLY A 443 -24.36 -1.26 21.42
CA GLY A 443 -25.15 -0.53 20.44
C GLY A 443 -24.99 0.99 20.57
N LEU A 444 -25.81 1.75 19.84
CA LEU A 444 -25.84 3.21 19.95
C LEU A 444 -26.72 3.64 21.13
N ARG A 445 -26.19 4.45 22.04
CA ARG A 445 -26.95 5.08 23.13
C ARG A 445 -26.78 6.59 23.05
N LEU A 446 -27.89 7.30 22.86
CA LEU A 446 -27.91 8.77 22.86
C LEU A 446 -28.34 9.26 24.24
N HIS A 447 -27.52 10.10 24.85
CA HIS A 447 -27.80 10.77 26.12
C HIS A 447 -28.67 12.02 25.91
N SER A 448 -28.47 12.71 24.78
CA SER A 448 -29.28 13.85 24.36
C SER A 448 -29.72 13.68 22.91
N LEU A 449 -30.91 14.18 22.60
CA LEU A 449 -31.36 14.29 21.22
C LEU A 449 -30.61 15.47 20.58
N TYR A 450 -29.96 15.20 19.44
CA TYR A 450 -29.41 16.25 18.59
C TYR A 450 -30.53 17.24 18.24
N ARG A 451 -30.32 18.52 18.54
CA ARG A 451 -31.27 19.58 18.22
C ARG A 451 -30.77 20.30 16.98
N SER A 452 -31.60 20.36 15.94
CA SER A 452 -31.29 21.20 14.79
C SER A 452 -31.20 22.66 15.23
N PHE A 453 -30.09 23.33 14.91
CA PHE A 453 -29.89 24.77 15.11
C PHE A 453 -30.43 25.60 13.93
N PHE A 454 -31.06 24.94 12.97
CA PHE A 454 -31.81 25.57 11.89
C PHE A 454 -33.31 25.57 12.23
N ASP A 455 -34.08 26.46 11.60
CA ASP A 455 -35.53 26.57 11.79
C ASP A 455 -36.27 25.29 11.32
N GLY A 456 -36.27 24.25 12.16
CA GLY A 456 -36.86 22.94 11.89
C GLY A 456 -35.84 21.79 11.84
N PRO A 457 -36.31 20.52 11.83
CA PRO A 457 -35.45 19.35 11.75
C PRO A 457 -34.75 19.26 10.39
N VAL A 458 -33.45 18.96 10.38
CA VAL A 458 -32.70 18.71 9.13
C VAL A 458 -33.09 17.36 8.59
N GLU A 459 -33.85 17.34 7.51
CA GLU A 459 -34.11 16.13 6.75
C GLU A 459 -33.17 16.07 5.53
N SER A 460 -32.43 14.98 5.41
CA SER A 460 -31.65 14.64 4.21
C SER A 460 -32.09 13.28 3.72
N LYS A 461 -33.29 13.26 3.12
CA LYS A 461 -33.92 12.08 2.56
C LYS A 461 -33.60 11.97 1.08
N CYS A 462 -33.38 10.74 0.65
CA CYS A 462 -33.26 10.46 -0.76
C CYS A 462 -34.66 10.42 -1.38
N GLN A 463 -34.97 11.32 -2.33
CA GLN A 463 -36.19 11.27 -3.14
C GLN A 463 -35.85 11.05 -4.64
N PRO A 464 -36.47 10.07 -5.31
CA PRO A 464 -36.34 9.92 -6.78
C PRO A 464 -36.81 11.20 -7.49
N PRO A 465 -36.16 11.66 -8.57
CA PRO A 465 -35.13 10.98 -9.38
C PRO A 465 -33.68 11.25 -8.93
N MET A 466 -33.46 12.03 -7.85
CA MET A 466 -32.12 12.39 -7.38
C MET A 466 -31.41 11.27 -6.61
N CYS A 467 -32.12 10.18 -6.31
CA CYS A 467 -31.58 8.94 -5.76
C CYS A 467 -30.83 8.12 -6.80
N LYS A 468 -29.77 8.67 -7.37
CA LYS A 468 -28.77 7.88 -8.10
C LYS A 468 -27.60 7.67 -7.15
N CYS A 469 -27.75 6.74 -6.22
CA CYS A 469 -26.68 6.40 -5.29
C CYS A 469 -25.46 6.02 -6.13
N PHE A 470 -24.30 6.61 -5.85
CA PHE A 470 -23.08 6.22 -6.55
C PHE A 470 -22.92 4.70 -6.35
N LEU A 471 -22.92 3.96 -7.48
CA LEU A 471 -22.83 2.49 -7.63
C LEU A 471 -24.17 1.75 -7.77
N ASP A 472 -24.75 1.80 -8.98
CA ASP A 472 -25.61 0.73 -9.50
C ASP A 472 -24.76 -0.53 -9.71
N GLY A 473 -25.17 -1.59 -9.02
CA GLY A 473 -24.53 -2.90 -9.03
C GLY A 473 -24.50 -3.57 -10.40
N ASP A 474 -23.36 -4.20 -10.64
CA ASP A 474 -23.14 -5.46 -11.33
C ASP A 474 -23.45 -5.53 -12.84
N PHE A 475 -22.35 -5.69 -13.59
CA PHE A 475 -22.22 -5.99 -15.02
C PHE A 475 -22.16 -4.80 -15.99
N PHE A 476 -23.09 -3.83 -15.95
CA PHE A 476 -23.09 -2.74 -16.94
C PHE A 476 -22.00 -1.67 -16.71
N GLN A 477 -21.66 -1.36 -15.45
CA GLN A 477 -20.61 -0.37 -15.12
C GLN A 477 -19.19 -0.86 -15.45
N VAL A 478 -18.91 -2.16 -15.36
CA VAL A 478 -17.59 -2.70 -15.75
C VAL A 478 -17.37 -2.49 -17.24
N PHE A 479 -18.40 -2.76 -18.05
CA PHE A 479 -18.33 -2.51 -19.49
C PHE A 479 -18.21 -1.01 -19.80
N GLU A 480 -18.95 -0.14 -19.11
CA GLU A 480 -18.79 1.31 -19.27
C GLU A 480 -17.41 1.79 -18.84
N HIS A 481 -16.89 1.39 -17.68
CA HIS A 481 -15.58 1.82 -17.20
C HIS A 481 -14.44 1.32 -18.10
N LEU A 482 -14.58 0.12 -18.69
CA LEU A 482 -13.65 -0.41 -19.68
C LEU A 482 -13.79 0.25 -21.07
N SER A 483 -14.95 0.84 -21.38
CA SER A 483 -15.30 1.42 -22.69
C SER A 483 -15.50 2.95 -22.68
N MET A 484 -15.20 3.63 -21.58
CA MET A 484 -15.13 5.09 -21.52
C MET A 484 -13.77 5.55 -22.05
N GLY A 485 -13.76 6.36 -23.09
CA GLY A 485 -12.53 6.77 -23.76
C GLY A 485 -12.75 7.52 -25.08
N ARG A 486 -11.66 8.06 -25.63
CA ARG A 486 -11.62 8.81 -26.91
C ARG A 486 -11.80 7.90 -28.12
N TRP A 487 -11.76 6.58 -27.97
CA TRP A 487 -12.04 5.64 -29.06
C TRP A 487 -13.40 5.90 -29.76
N ARG A 488 -14.39 6.47 -29.04
CA ARG A 488 -15.71 6.85 -29.59
C ARG A 488 -15.64 8.02 -30.59
N GLN A 489 -14.53 8.76 -30.64
CA GLN A 489 -14.35 9.89 -31.55
C GLN A 489 -14.03 9.44 -32.98
N TYR A 490 -13.54 8.21 -33.17
CA TYR A 490 -13.17 7.66 -34.46
C TYR A 490 -14.27 6.75 -35.00
N THR A 491 -14.91 7.16 -36.10
CA THR A 491 -16.02 6.44 -36.73
C THR A 491 -15.66 5.01 -37.16
N HIS A 492 -14.41 4.75 -37.55
CA HIS A 492 -13.93 3.41 -37.92
C HIS A 492 -13.98 2.39 -36.78
N ASN A 493 -13.89 2.83 -35.52
CA ASN A 493 -13.95 1.94 -34.36
C ASN A 493 -15.35 1.32 -34.19
N PHE A 494 -16.41 2.04 -34.57
CA PHE A 494 -17.77 1.50 -34.56
C PHE A 494 -17.97 0.42 -35.63
N VAL A 495 -17.35 0.58 -36.80
CA VAL A 495 -17.37 -0.44 -37.86
C VAL A 495 -16.65 -1.70 -37.41
N LEU A 496 -15.49 -1.56 -36.77
CA LEU A 496 -14.74 -2.68 -36.19
C LEU A 496 -15.54 -3.40 -35.10
N LEU A 497 -16.18 -2.65 -34.21
CA LEU A 497 -17.05 -3.24 -33.18
C LEU A 497 -18.23 -4.00 -33.78
N ALA A 498 -18.88 -3.45 -34.82
CA ALA A 498 -19.98 -4.13 -35.51
C ALA A 498 -19.53 -5.43 -36.21
N LEU A 499 -18.32 -5.45 -36.77
CA LEU A 499 -17.75 -6.68 -37.34
C LEU A 499 -17.41 -7.72 -36.26
N ILE A 500 -16.85 -7.28 -35.13
CA ILE A 500 -16.53 -8.17 -34.00
C ILE A 500 -17.82 -8.73 -33.38
N THR A 501 -18.88 -7.92 -33.23
CA THR A 501 -20.19 -8.40 -32.75
C THR A 501 -20.81 -9.40 -33.71
N LEU A 502 -20.74 -9.17 -35.03
CA LEU A 502 -21.19 -10.13 -36.03
C LEU A 502 -20.44 -11.46 -35.94
N LEU A 503 -19.10 -11.44 -35.88
CA LEU A 503 -18.29 -12.67 -35.80
C LEU A 503 -18.50 -13.43 -34.50
N THR A 504 -18.60 -12.73 -33.37
CA THR A 504 -18.89 -13.36 -32.06
C THR A 504 -20.29 -13.97 -32.02
N THR A 505 -21.30 -13.25 -32.48
CA THR A 505 -22.68 -13.76 -32.52
C THR A 505 -22.82 -14.96 -33.45
N VAL A 506 -22.17 -14.96 -34.62
CA VAL A 506 -22.15 -16.13 -35.52
C VAL A 506 -21.46 -17.32 -34.86
N ALA A 507 -20.31 -17.14 -34.21
CA ALA A 507 -19.60 -18.23 -33.53
C ALA A 507 -20.40 -18.83 -32.35
N ILE A 508 -21.06 -17.98 -31.56
CA ILE A 508 -21.97 -18.40 -30.48
C ILE A 508 -23.20 -19.10 -31.08
N ALA A 509 -23.76 -18.57 -32.17
CA ALA A 509 -24.87 -19.19 -32.87
C ALA A 509 -24.50 -20.58 -33.39
N VAL A 510 -23.30 -20.80 -33.94
CA VAL A 510 -22.82 -22.14 -34.34
C VAL A 510 -22.70 -23.08 -33.15
N LEU A 511 -22.24 -22.59 -31.99
CA LEU A 511 -22.16 -23.36 -30.75
C LEU A 511 -23.56 -23.80 -30.26
N VAL A 512 -24.58 -22.96 -30.46
CA VAL A 512 -25.96 -23.18 -30.01
C VAL A 512 -26.81 -23.93 -31.05
N LEU A 513 -26.68 -23.63 -32.35
CA LEU A 513 -27.42 -24.22 -33.48
C LEU A 513 -26.99 -25.66 -33.78
N GLY A 514 -25.74 -26.04 -33.46
CA GLY A 514 -25.29 -27.43 -33.53
C GLY A 514 -26.15 -28.41 -32.69
N GLU A 515 -26.90 -27.90 -31.73
CA GLU A 515 -27.87 -28.65 -30.92
C GLU A 515 -29.29 -28.66 -31.52
N ILE A 516 -29.69 -27.61 -32.26
CA ILE A 516 -31.05 -27.48 -32.82
C ILE A 516 -31.25 -28.40 -34.04
N LEU A 517 -30.24 -28.58 -34.90
CA LEU A 517 -30.36 -29.46 -36.07
C LEU A 517 -30.48 -30.96 -35.69
N ARG A 518 -29.96 -31.37 -34.53
CA ARG A 518 -30.16 -32.74 -33.98
C ARG A 518 -31.56 -32.96 -33.42
N PHE A 519 -32.27 -31.90 -33.05
CA PHE A 519 -33.64 -31.97 -32.54
C PHE A 519 -34.65 -32.23 -33.67
N SER A 520 -34.37 -31.76 -34.90
CA SER A 520 -35.28 -31.91 -36.04
C SER A 520 -35.23 -33.29 -36.72
N LEU A 521 -34.22 -34.13 -36.46
CA LEU A 521 -34.06 -35.44 -37.12
C LEU A 521 -34.69 -36.63 -36.35
N HIS A 522 -35.01 -36.49 -35.06
CA HIS A 522 -35.61 -37.56 -34.25
C HIS A 522 -36.64 -37.02 -33.22
N PRO A 523 -37.90 -36.81 -33.64
CA PRO A 523 -38.94 -36.22 -32.80
C PRO A 523 -39.45 -37.13 -31.65
N GLU A 524 -39.20 -38.43 -31.69
CA GLU A 524 -39.80 -39.38 -30.72
C GLU A 524 -39.16 -39.39 -29.31
N THR A 525 -38.11 -38.59 -29.06
CA THR A 525 -37.48 -38.50 -27.72
C THR A 525 -37.78 -37.17 -26.99
N ALA A 526 -38.67 -36.34 -27.53
CA ALA A 526 -38.82 -34.95 -27.13
C ALA A 526 -39.57 -34.68 -25.80
N LEU A 527 -40.23 -35.67 -25.17
CA LEU A 527 -41.10 -35.39 -24.02
C LEU A 527 -40.39 -35.36 -22.64
N LYS A 528 -39.07 -35.61 -22.53
CA LYS A 528 -38.43 -35.71 -21.19
C LYS A 528 -37.20 -34.85 -20.90
N ARG A 529 -36.69 -33.96 -21.78
CA ARG A 529 -35.59 -33.05 -21.42
C ARG A 529 -35.66 -31.68 -22.11
N PRO A 530 -36.06 -30.60 -21.41
CA PRO A 530 -35.92 -29.25 -21.94
C PRO A 530 -34.44 -28.83 -21.87
N TYR A 531 -33.98 -28.11 -22.91
CA TYR A 531 -32.76 -27.32 -23.01
C TYR A 531 -31.72 -27.51 -21.89
N VAL A 532 -30.89 -28.54 -22.06
CA VAL A 532 -29.74 -28.78 -21.20
C VAL A 532 -28.51 -28.17 -21.89
N PRO A 533 -27.91 -27.09 -21.36
CA PRO A 533 -26.79 -26.41 -22.02
C PRO A 533 -25.60 -27.36 -22.20
N VAL A 534 -24.75 -27.11 -23.19
CA VAL A 534 -23.56 -27.91 -23.52
C VAL A 534 -22.69 -28.21 -22.29
N LEU A 535 -22.62 -27.28 -21.33
CA LEU A 535 -21.97 -27.44 -20.02
C LEU A 535 -22.53 -28.60 -19.20
N VAL A 536 -23.84 -28.83 -19.24
CA VAL A 536 -24.50 -29.94 -18.53
C VAL A 536 -24.40 -31.25 -19.32
N LYS A 537 -24.34 -31.23 -20.67
CA LYS A 537 -23.96 -32.43 -21.45
C LYS A 537 -22.49 -32.85 -21.22
N LEU A 538 -21.61 -31.88 -21.00
CA LEU A 538 -20.21 -32.10 -20.58
C LEU A 538 -20.14 -32.67 -19.15
N TYR A 539 -20.94 -32.12 -18.23
CA TYR A 539 -21.08 -32.59 -16.84
C TYR A 539 -21.68 -34.01 -16.76
N LEU A 540 -22.68 -34.32 -17.61
CA LEU A 540 -23.37 -35.62 -17.66
C LEU A 540 -22.60 -36.70 -18.46
N ARG A 541 -21.37 -36.42 -18.94
CA ARG A 541 -20.51 -37.36 -19.70
C ARG A 541 -21.14 -37.99 -20.96
N VAL A 542 -22.04 -37.28 -21.66
CA VAL A 542 -22.74 -37.81 -22.86
C VAL A 542 -22.00 -37.47 -24.18
N VAL A 543 -20.88 -36.75 -24.11
CA VAL A 543 -20.13 -36.31 -25.31
C VAL A 543 -19.15 -37.41 -25.75
N LYS A 544 -19.31 -37.93 -26.98
CA LYS A 544 -18.36 -38.89 -27.58
C LYS A 544 -17.00 -38.22 -27.79
N GLY A 545 -15.91 -38.90 -27.42
CA GLY A 545 -14.56 -38.35 -27.22
C GLY A 545 -14.10 -37.33 -28.26
N ASN A 546 -14.26 -37.59 -29.56
CA ASN A 546 -13.78 -36.69 -30.61
C ASN A 546 -14.54 -35.36 -30.74
N GLN A 547 -15.78 -35.26 -30.24
CA GLN A 547 -16.63 -34.06 -30.32
C GLN A 547 -16.24 -33.00 -29.28
N SER A 548 -15.72 -33.42 -28.13
CA SER A 548 -15.31 -32.51 -27.05
C SER A 548 -14.16 -31.57 -27.44
N LEU A 549 -13.16 -32.07 -28.18
CA LEU A 549 -12.02 -31.28 -28.67
C LEU A 549 -12.50 -30.23 -29.69
N GLY A 550 -13.46 -30.57 -30.54
CA GLY A 550 -14.06 -29.60 -31.48
C GLY A 550 -14.83 -28.48 -30.78
N ILE A 551 -15.52 -28.79 -29.68
CA ILE A 551 -16.19 -27.78 -28.84
C ILE A 551 -15.16 -26.88 -28.15
N SER A 552 -14.07 -27.45 -27.62
CA SER A 552 -12.97 -26.67 -27.03
C SER A 552 -12.29 -25.73 -28.04
N LEU A 553 -12.17 -26.14 -29.31
CA LEU A 553 -11.68 -25.26 -30.39
C LEU A 553 -12.60 -24.06 -30.60
N LEU A 554 -13.92 -24.30 -30.65
CA LEU A 554 -14.91 -23.24 -30.83
C LEU A 554 -14.92 -22.26 -29.65
N VAL A 555 -14.74 -22.74 -28.42
CA VAL A 555 -14.57 -21.89 -27.22
C VAL A 555 -13.31 -21.03 -27.30
N GLY A 556 -12.21 -21.58 -27.83
CA GLY A 556 -10.98 -20.81 -28.08
C GLY A 556 -11.18 -19.70 -29.10
N ILE A 557 -11.89 -19.97 -30.19
CA ILE A 557 -12.21 -18.97 -31.24
C ILE A 557 -13.11 -17.86 -30.68
N ILE A 558 -14.16 -18.21 -29.92
CA ILE A 558 -15.03 -17.22 -29.26
C ILE A 558 -14.21 -16.35 -28.32
N THR A 559 -13.28 -16.93 -27.55
CA THR A 559 -12.40 -16.17 -26.65
C THR A 559 -11.51 -15.19 -27.42
N LEU A 560 -10.96 -15.59 -28.57
CA LEU A 560 -10.18 -14.69 -29.43
C LEU A 560 -11.02 -13.54 -29.99
N TYR A 561 -12.26 -13.79 -30.41
CA TYR A 561 -13.14 -12.71 -30.86
C TYR A 561 -13.55 -11.77 -29.73
N ILE A 562 -13.76 -12.27 -28.51
CA ILE A 562 -14.00 -11.43 -27.33
C ILE A 562 -12.77 -10.55 -27.03
N THR A 563 -11.55 -11.06 -27.24
CA THR A 563 -10.33 -10.26 -27.01
C THR A 563 -10.22 -9.05 -27.92
N ALA A 564 -10.80 -9.12 -29.13
CA ALA A 564 -10.76 -8.03 -30.10
C ALA A 564 -11.46 -6.76 -29.61
N TYR A 565 -12.53 -6.86 -28.79
CA TYR A 565 -13.17 -5.70 -28.17
C TYR A 565 -12.17 -4.88 -27.34
N PHE A 566 -11.31 -5.56 -26.57
CA PHE A 566 -10.34 -4.89 -25.71
C PHE A 566 -9.25 -4.19 -26.50
N PHE A 567 -8.96 -4.59 -27.75
CA PHE A 567 -8.02 -3.87 -28.61
C PHE A 567 -8.59 -2.58 -29.21
N VAL A 568 -9.92 -2.46 -29.29
CA VAL A 568 -10.60 -1.24 -29.77
C VAL A 568 -10.73 -0.18 -28.67
N PHE A 569 -10.89 -0.60 -27.41
CA PHE A 569 -10.98 0.32 -26.27
C PHE A 569 -9.65 1.00 -25.95
N ASP A 570 -9.69 2.09 -25.18
CA ASP A 570 -8.48 2.81 -24.79
C ASP A 570 -7.60 1.99 -23.82
N ALA A 571 -6.30 2.24 -23.85
CA ALA A 571 -5.31 1.54 -23.04
C ALA A 571 -5.40 1.97 -21.56
N THR A 572 -6.19 1.26 -20.76
CA THR A 572 -6.20 1.35 -19.29
C THR A 572 -5.44 0.17 -18.67
N ASP A 573 -5.01 0.29 -17.41
CA ASP A 573 -4.28 -0.78 -16.70
C ASP A 573 -5.03 -2.12 -16.70
N ALA A 574 -6.35 -2.08 -16.59
CA ALA A 574 -7.20 -3.26 -16.64
C ALA A 574 -7.28 -3.83 -18.06
N VAL A 575 -7.55 -2.97 -19.06
CA VAL A 575 -7.67 -3.37 -20.47
C VAL A 575 -6.35 -3.96 -20.99
N CYS A 576 -5.20 -3.35 -20.65
CA CYS A 576 -3.87 -3.85 -21.04
C CYS A 576 -3.58 -5.24 -20.45
N ARG A 577 -3.93 -5.48 -19.19
CA ARG A 577 -3.77 -6.81 -18.58
C ARG A 577 -4.69 -7.83 -19.23
N LEU A 578 -5.93 -7.46 -19.53
CA LEU A 578 -6.92 -8.33 -20.14
C LEU A 578 -6.55 -8.70 -21.57
N ARG A 579 -6.03 -7.75 -22.36
CA ARG A 579 -5.47 -8.00 -23.71
C ARG A 579 -4.41 -9.10 -23.67
N VAL A 580 -3.48 -9.05 -22.73
CA VAL A 580 -2.38 -10.02 -22.65
C VAL A 580 -2.86 -11.39 -22.19
N VAL A 581 -3.67 -11.43 -21.13
CA VAL A 581 -4.07 -12.69 -20.50
C VAL A 581 -5.08 -13.44 -21.36
N LEU A 582 -6.16 -12.78 -21.78
CA LEU A 582 -7.27 -13.42 -22.46
C LEU A 582 -6.88 -13.84 -23.90
N HIS A 583 -6.06 -13.02 -24.58
CA HIS A 583 -5.60 -13.33 -25.93
C HIS A 583 -4.58 -14.48 -25.93
N GLY A 584 -3.65 -14.50 -24.98
CA GLY A 584 -2.72 -15.61 -24.81
C GLY A 584 -3.43 -16.92 -24.45
N PHE A 585 -4.46 -16.86 -23.60
CA PHE A 585 -5.29 -18.01 -23.27
C PHE A 585 -6.03 -18.55 -24.51
N GLY A 586 -6.74 -17.69 -25.26
CA GLY A 586 -7.47 -18.08 -26.46
C GLY A 586 -6.58 -18.76 -27.51
N TYR A 587 -5.39 -18.23 -27.77
CA TYR A 587 -4.42 -18.85 -28.68
C TYR A 587 -3.93 -20.21 -28.19
N SER A 588 -3.58 -20.32 -26.91
CA SER A 588 -3.11 -21.60 -26.34
C SER A 588 -4.17 -22.69 -26.42
N LEU A 589 -5.46 -22.33 -26.26
CA LEU A 589 -6.58 -23.26 -26.38
C LEU A 589 -6.76 -23.72 -27.83
N CYS A 590 -6.74 -22.80 -28.80
CA CYS A 590 -6.86 -23.14 -30.23
C CYS A 590 -5.71 -24.03 -30.73
N PHE A 591 -4.46 -23.59 -30.52
CA PHE A 591 -3.29 -24.34 -30.96
C PHE A 591 -3.11 -25.64 -30.17
N GLY A 592 -3.41 -25.64 -28.87
CA GLY A 592 -3.36 -26.84 -28.04
C GLY A 592 -4.32 -27.93 -28.52
N VAL A 593 -5.54 -27.55 -28.93
CA VAL A 593 -6.50 -28.50 -29.52
C VAL A 593 -6.04 -29.03 -30.88
N MET A 594 -5.49 -28.17 -31.75
CA MET A 594 -4.95 -28.60 -33.04
C MET A 594 -3.78 -29.59 -32.87
N ILE A 595 -2.87 -29.31 -31.93
CA ILE A 595 -1.77 -30.22 -31.60
C ILE A 595 -2.31 -31.54 -31.06
N ALA A 596 -3.24 -31.51 -30.10
CA ALA A 596 -3.85 -32.72 -29.56
C ALA A 596 -4.50 -33.60 -30.64
N LYS A 597 -5.17 -32.98 -31.62
CA LYS A 597 -5.77 -33.67 -32.77
C LYS A 597 -4.72 -34.24 -33.74
N ALA A 598 -3.67 -33.49 -34.05
CA ALA A 598 -2.58 -33.96 -34.89
C ALA A 598 -1.84 -35.15 -34.25
N THR A 599 -1.59 -35.08 -32.93
CA THR A 599 -1.01 -36.19 -32.16
C THR A 599 -1.97 -37.39 -32.12
N GLN A 600 -3.28 -37.16 -32.01
CA GLN A 600 -4.28 -38.22 -32.08
C GLN A 600 -4.24 -38.96 -33.42
N LEU A 601 -4.17 -38.24 -34.54
CA LEU A 601 -4.09 -38.80 -35.89
C LEU A 601 -2.78 -39.57 -36.10
N ARG A 602 -1.65 -38.97 -35.75
CA ARG A 602 -0.33 -39.61 -35.88
C ARG A 602 -0.24 -40.89 -35.05
N ASN A 603 -0.76 -40.87 -33.82
CA ASN A 603 -0.76 -42.06 -32.97
C ASN A 603 -1.63 -43.18 -33.56
N ALA A 604 -2.76 -42.84 -34.18
CA ALA A 604 -3.61 -43.80 -34.88
C ALA A 604 -2.91 -44.43 -36.10
N GLU A 605 -2.11 -43.66 -36.84
CA GLU A 605 -1.31 -44.18 -37.97
C GLU A 605 -0.14 -45.06 -37.49
N THR A 606 0.59 -44.63 -36.45
CA THR A 606 1.79 -45.35 -35.98
C THR A 606 1.49 -46.65 -35.24
N LEU A 607 0.32 -46.77 -34.60
CA LEU A 607 -0.04 -47.96 -33.82
C LEU A 607 -0.70 -49.06 -34.68
N GLY A 608 -1.09 -48.75 -35.93
CA GLY A 608 -1.82 -49.67 -36.81
C GLY A 608 -3.18 -50.09 -36.25
N PHE A 609 -4.01 -50.77 -37.05
CA PHE A 609 -5.30 -51.33 -36.61
C PHE A 609 -5.14 -52.57 -35.70
N GLY A 610 -4.08 -52.61 -34.87
CA GLY A 610 -3.88 -53.65 -33.86
C GLY A 610 -4.81 -53.43 -32.68
N THR A 611 -5.72 -54.36 -32.44
CA THR A 611 -6.84 -54.30 -31.49
C THR A 611 -6.49 -54.22 -29.99
N ALA A 612 -5.24 -53.91 -29.63
CA ALA A 612 -4.76 -54.06 -28.25
C ALA A 612 -4.29 -52.77 -27.54
N VAL A 613 -4.13 -51.62 -28.21
CA VAL A 613 -3.64 -50.40 -27.54
C VAL A 613 -4.39 -49.15 -28.01
N HIS A 614 -5.48 -48.81 -27.31
CA HIS A 614 -6.12 -47.50 -27.44
C HIS A 614 -5.54 -46.52 -26.41
N ILE A 615 -4.94 -45.42 -26.87
CA ILE A 615 -4.50 -44.34 -25.98
C ILE A 615 -5.73 -43.69 -25.34
N SER A 616 -5.75 -43.62 -24.02
CA SER A 616 -6.85 -43.01 -23.27
C SER A 616 -7.08 -41.57 -23.69
N PHE A 617 -8.35 -41.23 -23.93
CA PHE A 617 -8.79 -39.88 -24.26
C PHE A 617 -8.33 -38.83 -23.22
N TRP A 618 -8.17 -39.23 -21.96
CA TRP A 618 -7.66 -38.39 -20.88
C TRP A 618 -6.22 -37.90 -21.11
N ASN A 619 -5.39 -38.67 -21.82
CA ASN A 619 -4.01 -38.26 -22.10
C ASN A 619 -3.96 -37.02 -23.00
N TYR A 620 -4.93 -36.87 -23.92
CA TYR A 620 -5.03 -35.68 -24.76
C TYR A 620 -5.52 -34.44 -23.98
N TRP A 621 -6.36 -34.64 -22.97
CA TRP A 621 -6.75 -33.55 -22.05
C TRP A 621 -5.62 -33.13 -21.12
N LEU A 622 -4.86 -34.09 -20.61
CA LEU A 622 -3.66 -33.80 -19.81
C LEU A 622 -2.62 -33.02 -20.63
N LEU A 623 -2.42 -33.38 -21.90
CA LEU A 623 -1.58 -32.61 -22.82
C LEU A 623 -2.10 -31.18 -23.00
N LEU A 624 -3.41 -31.01 -23.21
CA LEU A 624 -4.03 -29.69 -23.36
C LEU A 624 -3.88 -28.83 -22.10
N PHE A 625 -4.13 -29.41 -20.92
CA PHE A 625 -3.95 -28.71 -19.64
C PHE A 625 -2.49 -28.33 -19.38
N PHE A 626 -1.55 -29.18 -19.77
CA PHE A 626 -0.13 -28.87 -19.69
C PHE A 626 0.24 -27.65 -20.56
N ILE A 627 -0.21 -27.63 -21.82
CA ILE A 627 0.04 -26.52 -22.75
C ILE A 627 -0.55 -25.20 -22.21
N ILE A 628 -1.79 -25.24 -21.70
CA ILE A 628 -2.45 -24.07 -21.09
C ILE A 628 -1.72 -23.63 -19.82
N GLY A 629 -1.29 -24.58 -18.98
CA GLY A 629 -0.55 -24.32 -17.75
C GLY A 629 0.78 -23.61 -17.99
N VAL A 630 1.51 -24.01 -19.03
CA VAL A 630 2.74 -23.33 -19.46
C VAL A 630 2.45 -21.88 -19.88
N GLN A 631 1.38 -21.64 -20.66
CA GLN A 631 1.02 -20.29 -21.08
C GLN A 631 0.63 -19.39 -19.91
N ILE A 632 -0.08 -19.91 -18.91
CA ILE A 632 -0.45 -19.17 -17.69
C ILE A 632 0.80 -18.82 -16.87
N ALA A 633 1.74 -19.76 -16.73
CA ALA A 633 3.00 -19.54 -16.03
C ALA A 633 3.86 -18.45 -16.72
N LEU A 634 3.93 -18.47 -18.06
CA LEU A 634 4.62 -17.46 -18.85
C LEU A 634 3.99 -16.07 -18.70
N ASN A 635 2.66 -15.97 -18.77
CA ASN A 635 1.95 -14.71 -18.58
C ASN A 635 2.15 -14.14 -17.16
N THR A 636 2.17 -15.00 -16.14
CA THR A 636 2.40 -14.61 -14.74
C THR A 636 3.85 -14.19 -14.48
N SER A 637 4.81 -14.85 -15.12
CA SER A 637 6.23 -14.50 -15.07
C SER A 637 6.49 -13.14 -15.75
N ARG A 638 5.88 -12.91 -16.92
CA ARG A 638 6.01 -11.64 -17.64
C ARG A 638 5.46 -10.45 -16.85
N ASN A 639 4.32 -10.61 -16.18
CA ASN A 639 3.76 -9.56 -15.32
C ASN A 639 4.66 -9.23 -14.11
N ARG A 640 5.38 -10.23 -13.55
CA ARG A 640 6.38 -10.00 -12.49
C ARG A 640 7.59 -9.25 -13.01
N ASN A 641 8.09 -9.59 -14.20
CA ASN A 641 9.21 -8.89 -14.83
C ASN A 641 8.86 -7.47 -15.26
N ILE A 642 7.64 -7.20 -15.75
CA ILE A 642 7.18 -5.82 -16.05
C ILE A 642 7.10 -4.98 -14.77
N LYS A 643 6.53 -5.53 -13.68
CA LYS A 643 6.53 -4.81 -12.39
C LYS A 643 7.94 -4.53 -11.86
N ARG A 644 8.88 -5.44 -12.10
CA ARG A 644 10.29 -5.27 -11.72
C ARG A 644 10.98 -4.20 -12.57
N ASN A 645 10.81 -4.23 -13.89
CA ASN A 645 11.38 -3.25 -14.82
C ASN A 645 10.73 -1.86 -14.68
N TYR A 646 9.44 -1.78 -14.31
CA TYR A 646 8.80 -0.49 -13.99
C TYR A 646 9.34 0.09 -12.67
N LYS A 647 9.65 -0.76 -11.69
CA LYS A 647 10.36 -0.37 -10.46
C LYS A 647 11.79 0.10 -10.74
N GLU A 648 12.49 -0.55 -11.67
CA GLU A 648 13.86 -0.17 -12.09
C GLU A 648 13.86 1.10 -12.97
N GLY A 649 12.87 1.28 -13.86
CA GLY A 649 12.69 2.48 -14.68
C GLY A 649 12.21 3.72 -13.91
N ALA A 650 11.36 3.53 -12.88
CA ALA A 650 10.98 4.61 -11.97
C ALA A 650 12.16 5.12 -11.10
N LEU A 651 13.21 4.30 -10.93
CA LEU A 651 14.46 4.73 -10.30
C LEU A 651 15.38 5.54 -11.24
N GLN A 652 15.21 5.41 -12.56
CA GLN A 652 16.03 6.09 -13.57
C GLN A 652 15.42 7.43 -14.03
N ASN A 653 14.11 7.63 -13.88
CA ASN A 653 13.40 8.85 -14.33
C ASN A 653 13.54 10.08 -13.41
N ASN A 654 14.30 10.00 -12.31
CA ASN A 654 14.57 11.19 -11.46
C ASN A 654 15.79 12.01 -11.92
N ASN A 655 16.49 11.61 -12.98
CA ASN A 655 17.58 12.37 -13.58
C ASN A 655 17.50 12.28 -15.11
N MET A 656 16.79 13.20 -15.79
CA MET A 656 17.31 13.99 -16.92
C MET A 656 16.20 14.86 -17.56
N THR A 657 16.62 16.05 -17.96
CA THR A 657 15.89 17.16 -18.58
C THR A 657 15.57 16.96 -20.07
N LEU A 658 14.49 17.62 -20.52
CA LEU A 658 14.10 18.14 -21.85
C LEU A 658 14.89 17.74 -23.13
N PHE A 659 14.11 17.59 -24.24
CA PHE A 659 14.44 17.31 -25.66
C PHE A 659 14.72 15.82 -25.97
N GLU A 660 14.25 15.18 -27.05
CA GLU A 660 13.55 15.59 -28.28
C GLU A 660 12.70 14.38 -28.75
N ARG A 661 11.64 14.63 -29.52
CA ARG A 661 10.80 13.63 -30.18
C ARG A 661 11.52 13.23 -31.48
N ASP A 662 11.96 11.99 -31.61
CA ASP A 662 12.23 11.37 -32.90
C ASP A 662 11.72 9.93 -32.93
N ASP A 663 10.83 9.71 -33.91
CA ASP A 663 10.35 8.42 -34.37
C ASP A 663 11.50 7.65 -35.01
N ASP A 664 11.71 6.39 -34.62
CA ASP A 664 12.19 5.32 -35.52
C ASP A 664 12.18 3.96 -34.82
N LEU A 665 11.22 3.11 -35.21
CA LEU A 665 11.18 1.68 -34.94
C LEU A 665 11.90 0.94 -36.08
N PRO A 666 12.92 0.09 -35.82
CA PRO A 666 13.31 -0.92 -36.78
C PRO A 666 12.50 -2.20 -36.58
N SER A 667 11.80 -2.58 -37.65
CA SER A 667 11.18 -3.89 -37.86
C SER A 667 12.19 -5.02 -37.71
N VAL A 668 11.85 -6.10 -37.00
CA VAL A 668 12.57 -7.37 -37.13
C VAL A 668 11.58 -8.51 -37.42
N ARG A 669 11.74 -9.05 -38.63
CA ARG A 669 11.13 -10.25 -39.20
C ARG A 669 11.17 -11.44 -38.24
N ALA A 670 10.04 -12.13 -38.15
CA ALA A 670 9.97 -13.49 -37.64
C ALA A 670 10.58 -14.46 -38.68
N VAL A 671 11.53 -15.28 -38.25
CA VAL A 671 11.98 -16.48 -38.97
C VAL A 671 11.84 -17.67 -38.03
N SER A 672 10.99 -18.61 -38.43
CA SER A 672 10.71 -19.89 -37.76
C SER A 672 11.89 -20.86 -37.88
N PRO A 673 12.06 -21.82 -36.94
CA PRO A 673 12.90 -22.99 -37.18
C PRO A 673 12.04 -24.23 -37.49
N ALA A 674 12.34 -24.89 -38.60
CA ALA A 674 11.85 -26.22 -38.93
C ALA A 674 13.02 -27.20 -39.12
N SER A 675 12.90 -28.35 -38.46
CA SER A 675 13.23 -29.73 -38.86
C SER A 675 14.62 -30.13 -39.41
N SER A 676 15.29 -31.00 -38.61
CA SER A 676 15.91 -32.30 -38.94
C SER A 676 16.69 -32.53 -40.24
N SER A 677 17.95 -33.00 -40.11
CA SER A 677 18.37 -34.40 -40.39
C SER A 677 19.89 -34.53 -40.65
N GLY A 678 20.47 -35.69 -40.26
CA GLY A 678 21.47 -36.39 -41.09
C GLY A 678 22.97 -36.08 -40.97
N SER A 679 23.67 -36.88 -40.14
CA SER A 679 24.89 -37.67 -40.45
C SER A 679 26.21 -37.03 -40.95
N THR A 680 27.29 -37.52 -40.31
CA THR A 680 28.65 -37.87 -40.80
C THR A 680 29.76 -36.83 -40.98
N ARG A 681 30.78 -36.99 -40.10
CA ARG A 681 32.23 -37.13 -40.33
C ARG A 681 33.10 -35.97 -40.87
N THR A 682 34.24 -35.86 -40.17
CA THR A 682 35.62 -35.54 -40.61
C THR A 682 36.10 -34.09 -40.80
N ALA A 683 36.99 -33.73 -39.87
CA ALA A 683 38.39 -33.31 -40.06
C ALA A 683 38.74 -31.91 -40.62
N ALA A 684 39.71 -31.29 -39.90
CA ALA A 684 40.79 -30.40 -40.34
C ALA A 684 40.41 -29.10 -41.07
N SER A 685 41.13 -27.98 -41.03
CA SER A 685 42.23 -27.40 -40.27
C SER A 685 42.44 -26.02 -40.91
N SER A 686 43.05 -25.06 -40.18
CA SER A 686 43.91 -24.00 -40.76
C SER A 686 43.24 -22.96 -41.72
N THR A 687 43.61 -21.68 -41.83
CA THR A 687 44.69 -20.85 -41.29
C THR A 687 44.41 -19.39 -41.72
N ARG A 688 45.00 -18.48 -40.95
CA ARG A 688 45.70 -17.22 -41.33
C ARG A 688 45.02 -16.13 -42.16
N GLY A 689 45.29 -14.90 -41.72
CA GLY A 689 45.37 -13.74 -42.62
C GLY A 689 45.18 -12.40 -41.92
N ALA A 690 46.21 -11.93 -41.21
CA ALA A 690 46.37 -10.55 -40.74
C ALA A 690 46.81 -9.63 -41.92
N PRO A 691 47.28 -8.38 -41.72
CA PRO A 691 46.80 -7.21 -40.95
C PRO A 691 46.88 -5.88 -41.77
N ARG A 692 46.81 -4.72 -41.07
CA ARG A 692 47.29 -3.35 -41.43
C ARG A 692 46.31 -2.52 -42.30
N THR A 693 46.17 -1.18 -42.20
CA THR A 693 46.87 -0.06 -41.52
C THR A 693 46.08 1.24 -41.78
N GLN A 694 46.26 2.27 -40.91
CA GLN A 694 46.34 3.73 -41.23
C GLN A 694 45.08 4.43 -41.82
N SER A 695 44.84 5.74 -41.76
CA SER A 695 45.18 6.92 -40.94
C SER A 695 44.75 8.15 -41.77
N GLY A 696 44.33 9.25 -41.16
CA GLY A 696 44.30 10.59 -41.79
C GLY A 696 42.88 11.08 -42.14
N ASN A 697 42.42 12.18 -41.53
CA ASN A 697 42.60 13.59 -41.96
C ASN A 697 41.43 14.03 -42.88
N ALA A 698 40.88 15.25 -42.86
CA ALA A 698 41.07 16.46 -42.06
C ALA A 698 39.96 17.46 -42.46
N PHE A 699 39.56 18.30 -41.49
CA PHE A 699 39.23 19.75 -41.53
C PHE A 699 38.49 20.41 -42.72
N TYR A 700 37.59 21.35 -42.39
CA TYR A 700 37.75 22.80 -42.65
C TYR A 700 36.66 23.66 -41.91
N HIS A 701 37.12 24.67 -41.16
CA HIS A 701 36.62 26.05 -40.88
C HIS A 701 35.12 26.39 -40.69
N ASP A 702 34.69 27.44 -39.96
CA ASP A 702 35.22 28.35 -38.90
C ASP A 702 34.05 29.27 -38.44
N GLU A 703 34.33 30.16 -37.49
CA GLU A 703 33.54 31.31 -36.94
C GLU A 703 32.69 31.00 -35.68
N GLN A 704 33.23 31.15 -34.45
CA GLN A 704 33.45 32.38 -33.64
C GLN A 704 32.13 33.17 -33.37
N VAL A 705 31.73 33.49 -32.14
CA VAL A 705 32.36 34.45 -31.19
C VAL A 705 31.88 34.26 -29.72
N PHE A 706 32.82 34.53 -28.80
CA PHE A 706 32.90 34.76 -27.33
C PHE A 706 31.68 35.37 -26.57
N PHE A 707 31.47 35.14 -25.25
CA PHE A 707 32.28 35.67 -24.12
C PHE A 707 32.18 34.89 -22.78
N HIS A 708 33.26 35.03 -21.99
CA HIS A 708 33.60 34.41 -20.69
C HIS A 708 33.43 35.41 -19.50
N PRO A 709 33.78 35.08 -18.23
CA PRO A 709 33.19 35.61 -17.00
C PRO A 709 34.15 36.46 -16.12
N LYS A 710 33.61 36.89 -14.96
CA LYS A 710 34.27 37.37 -13.71
C LYS A 710 35.01 38.72 -13.73
N ASP A 711 34.71 39.60 -12.77
CA ASP A 711 35.58 39.84 -11.59
C ASP A 711 35.05 40.89 -10.58
N PHE A 712 35.48 40.68 -9.33
CA PHE A 712 35.75 41.59 -8.21
C PHE A 712 35.46 43.11 -8.32
N LEU A 713 34.91 43.71 -7.25
CA LEU A 713 35.63 44.64 -6.36
C LEU A 713 34.77 45.15 -5.17
N SER A 714 35.47 45.31 -4.05
CA SER A 714 35.24 46.11 -2.83
C SER A 714 34.24 47.27 -2.90
N HIS A 715 33.34 47.34 -1.92
CA HIS A 715 33.42 48.28 -0.79
C HIS A 715 32.47 47.88 0.34
#